data_AF-A0A6P0TJ26-F1
#
_entry.id   AF-A0A6P0TJ26-F1
#
_cell.length_a   1.000
_cell.length_b   1.000
_cell.length_c   1.000
_cell.angle_alpha   90.00
_cell.angle_beta   90.00
_cell.angle_gamma   90.00
#
_symmetry.space_group_name_H-M   'P 1'
#
loop_
_entity.id
_entity.type
_entity.pdbx_description
1 polymer ?
#
loop_
_entity_poly.entity_id
_entity_poly.type
_entity_poly.pdbx_seq_one_letter_code
_entity_poly.pdbx_strand_id
1 'polypeptide(L)'
;LGLEVIVTDHHTLSQQRPDVVALINPRSLPIGHPLAHLSGVAVAYKLVEALYETLPDVPQEPLEHLLDLVAIGLIADLVELKGDCRYLAQRGIQHLQTLTRMQQPRRPGIAKLLELCKRMGDRPTDISFGIGPRINAISRIHGDATFAVELLTSRDSDRCRHLAAETELANSRRKSLQQDMIKQVEIRLAELDLATTQVIVLTDPQWSVGVLGLVAGQIAQEYGRPTILLTTGEWESGGVEECESRGDEARLGDRPTPALGLARGSARSVNHIDLYKLVQSQVHLLHRFGGHPFAAGLSLPVENISVFRESINRRCRELYGDLGQQLPRLTADLTVTVAELGRSLFRELKPLEPCGMGNPAPKLWLQNCTFKRPINRKIKDYKGRKQAYIKTSFLICDDSCPDGFPGVWWGHYQDELPNEPTNAIVELDFNTHTSQYEIRLIHLLPLSTPVASSSAPTSPIFVDIRPHAPTSPLSSSPIAPLSHAPTLQRCPRNWQELEDWVNQSVSNDQTVAIAFALPTPSPPETIWRHLVGRAKYLSRTGQTIERETLAKILGIGDRPLTLGLVALTTVGFMVDTQTTVLKVLSSPKTSMLQRPNVPTPLTAIKAFLTAIQEEQFQQQYFAQVPVTVLAQVNYPWLTLCDESRCSDSHIG
;
A
#
# COMPACT_ATOMS: atom_id res chain seq x y z
N LEU A 1 4.18 -20.63 -32.33
CA LEU A 1 3.22 -21.69 -31.88
C LEU A 1 1.75 -21.41 -32.27
N GLY A 2 1.40 -20.20 -32.75
CA GLY A 2 0.00 -19.90 -33.13
C GLY A 2 -0.98 -19.93 -31.96
N LEU A 3 -0.48 -19.74 -30.73
CA LEU A 3 -1.29 -19.76 -29.52
C LEU A 3 -1.89 -18.38 -29.27
N GLU A 4 -3.15 -18.35 -28.88
CA GLU A 4 -3.77 -17.16 -28.30
C GLU A 4 -3.26 -16.95 -26.88
N VAL A 5 -2.74 -15.75 -26.60
CA VAL A 5 -2.13 -15.41 -25.32
C VAL A 5 -2.90 -14.29 -24.65
N ILE A 6 -3.30 -14.51 -23.40
CA ILE A 6 -3.81 -13.48 -22.49
C ILE A 6 -2.77 -13.29 -21.39
N VAL A 7 -2.29 -12.07 -21.22
CA VAL A 7 -1.35 -11.71 -20.15
C VAL A 7 -2.09 -10.99 -19.04
N THR A 8 -2.06 -11.55 -17.83
CA THR A 8 -2.47 -10.87 -16.60
C THR A 8 -1.24 -10.55 -15.77
N ASP A 9 -0.98 -9.27 -15.52
CA ASP A 9 0.18 -8.83 -14.74
C ASP A 9 -0.15 -7.53 -14.01
N HIS A 10 0.71 -7.11 -13.08
CA HIS A 10 0.65 -5.84 -12.36
C HIS A 10 1.97 -5.06 -12.42
N HIS A 11 2.97 -5.61 -13.11
CA HIS A 11 4.25 -4.96 -13.24
C HIS A 11 4.20 -3.71 -14.16
N THR A 12 5.30 -2.97 -14.21
CA THR A 12 5.43 -1.78 -15.07
C THR A 12 5.24 -2.18 -16.53
N LEU A 13 4.40 -1.45 -17.24
CA LEU A 13 4.15 -1.67 -18.66
C LEU A 13 5.39 -1.32 -19.49
N SER A 14 5.74 -2.17 -20.45
CA SER A 14 6.74 -1.88 -21.47
C SER A 14 6.28 -0.77 -22.42
N GLN A 15 7.22 -0.06 -23.03
CA GLN A 15 6.88 0.98 -24.04
C GLN A 15 6.17 0.39 -25.26
N GLN A 16 6.55 -0.83 -25.66
CA GLN A 16 5.88 -1.57 -26.73
C GLN A 16 4.98 -2.64 -26.11
N ARG A 17 3.73 -2.70 -26.56
CA ARG A 17 2.79 -3.73 -26.15
C ARG A 17 3.21 -5.07 -26.76
N PRO A 18 3.26 -6.17 -25.98
CA PRO A 18 3.54 -7.49 -26.52
C PRO A 18 2.42 -7.97 -27.47
N ASP A 19 2.75 -8.85 -28.40
CA ASP A 19 1.79 -9.45 -29.33
C ASP A 19 0.93 -10.49 -28.61
N VAL A 20 -0.15 -10.01 -27.99
CA VAL A 20 -1.07 -10.80 -27.16
C VAL A 20 -2.52 -10.36 -27.41
N VAL A 21 -3.44 -11.31 -27.33
CA VAL A 21 -4.88 -11.08 -27.53
C VAL A 21 -5.38 -10.03 -26.54
N ALA A 22 -5.01 -10.18 -25.26
CA ALA A 22 -5.34 -9.24 -24.21
C ALA A 22 -4.18 -9.05 -23.23
N LEU A 23 -4.02 -7.81 -22.76
CA LEU A 23 -3.11 -7.46 -21.67
C LEU A 23 -3.95 -6.81 -20.56
N ILE A 24 -4.12 -7.54 -19.46
CA ILE A 24 -4.88 -7.12 -18.29
C ILE A 24 -3.87 -6.68 -17.24
N ASN A 25 -3.67 -5.38 -17.12
CA ASN A 25 -2.73 -4.82 -16.15
C ASN A 25 -3.29 -3.53 -15.51
N PRO A 26 -3.44 -3.47 -14.18
CA PRO A 26 -4.02 -2.32 -13.48
C PRO A 26 -3.23 -1.03 -13.69
N ARG A 27 -1.95 -1.10 -14.07
CA ARG A 27 -1.12 0.07 -14.38
C ARG A 27 -1.54 0.79 -15.67
N SER A 28 -2.42 0.20 -16.48
CA SER A 28 -3.03 0.92 -17.62
C SER A 28 -4.19 1.83 -17.19
N LEU A 29 -4.63 1.75 -15.93
CA LEU A 29 -5.71 2.58 -15.40
C LEU A 29 -5.14 3.93 -14.90
N PRO A 30 -5.97 4.99 -14.84
CA PRO A 30 -5.56 6.26 -14.23
C PRO A 30 -5.06 6.06 -12.80
N ILE A 31 -4.09 6.88 -12.36
CA ILE A 31 -3.44 6.75 -11.04
C ILE A 31 -4.46 6.75 -9.88
N GLY A 32 -5.53 7.55 -9.99
CA GLY A 32 -6.60 7.61 -8.97
C GLY A 32 -7.64 6.49 -9.06
N HIS A 33 -7.50 5.54 -9.99
CA HIS A 33 -8.48 4.47 -10.15
C HIS A 33 -8.38 3.45 -8.99
N PRO A 34 -9.50 3.01 -8.38
CA PRO A 34 -9.49 2.10 -7.23
C PRO A 34 -8.71 0.79 -7.44
N LEU A 35 -8.72 0.30 -8.68
CA LEU A 35 -8.01 -0.92 -9.11
C LEU A 35 -6.57 -0.70 -9.59
N ALA A 36 -6.04 0.54 -9.62
CA ALA A 36 -4.71 0.82 -10.19
C ALA A 36 -3.55 0.15 -9.44
N HIS A 37 -3.81 -0.27 -8.21
CA HIS A 37 -2.81 -0.86 -7.31
C HIS A 37 -2.93 -2.39 -7.15
N LEU A 38 -3.86 -3.07 -7.84
CA LEU A 38 -4.03 -4.52 -7.67
C LEU A 38 -2.71 -5.30 -7.86
N SER A 39 -2.48 -6.31 -7.00
CA SER A 39 -1.42 -7.31 -7.22
C SER A 39 -1.80 -8.31 -8.30
N GLY A 40 -0.84 -9.10 -8.79
CA GLY A 40 -1.11 -10.19 -9.74
C GLY A 40 -2.21 -11.15 -9.26
N VAL A 41 -2.21 -11.50 -7.96
CA VAL A 41 -3.27 -12.36 -7.39
C VAL A 41 -4.66 -11.68 -7.42
N ALA A 42 -4.71 -10.37 -7.19
CA ALA A 42 -5.97 -9.65 -7.18
C ALA A 42 -6.49 -9.39 -8.60
N VAL A 43 -5.59 -9.21 -9.58
CA VAL A 43 -5.94 -9.21 -11.02
C VAL A 43 -6.51 -10.57 -11.42
N ALA A 44 -5.89 -11.68 -11.01
CA ALA A 44 -6.41 -13.02 -11.27
C ALA A 44 -7.78 -13.25 -10.63
N TYR A 45 -7.97 -12.79 -9.39
CA TYR A 45 -9.28 -12.82 -8.72
C TYR A 45 -10.35 -12.04 -9.51
N LYS A 46 -10.03 -10.84 -9.98
CA LYS A 46 -10.94 -10.02 -10.80
C LYS A 46 -11.21 -10.63 -12.18
N LEU A 47 -10.26 -11.35 -12.74
CA LEU A 47 -10.49 -12.12 -13.97
C LEU A 47 -11.50 -13.26 -13.73
N VAL A 48 -11.39 -14.00 -12.63
CA VAL A 48 -12.37 -15.05 -12.27
C VAL A 48 -13.75 -14.46 -12.01
N GLU A 49 -13.83 -13.32 -11.30
CA GLU A 49 -15.08 -12.58 -11.10
C GLU A 49 -15.72 -12.20 -12.44
N ALA A 50 -14.95 -11.57 -13.35
CA ALA A 50 -15.44 -11.20 -14.67
C ALA A 50 -15.84 -12.42 -15.52
N LEU A 51 -15.13 -13.54 -15.41
CA LEU A 51 -15.47 -14.80 -16.09
C LEU A 51 -16.84 -15.31 -15.63
N TYR A 52 -17.10 -15.35 -14.33
CA TYR A 52 -18.39 -15.80 -13.77
C TYR A 52 -19.54 -14.86 -14.14
N GLU A 53 -19.30 -13.56 -14.19
CA GLU A 53 -20.29 -12.57 -14.62
C GLU A 53 -20.62 -12.67 -16.11
N THR A 54 -19.61 -12.96 -16.94
CA THR A 54 -19.75 -12.96 -18.40
C THR A 54 -20.24 -14.30 -18.94
N LEU A 55 -19.83 -15.41 -18.32
CA LEU A 55 -20.15 -16.78 -18.71
C LEU A 55 -20.91 -17.48 -17.57
N PRO A 56 -22.22 -17.22 -17.40
CA PRO A 56 -22.98 -17.77 -16.27
C PRO A 56 -23.09 -19.29 -16.28
N ASP A 57 -22.91 -19.91 -17.46
CA ASP A 57 -23.03 -21.36 -17.65
C ASP A 57 -21.77 -22.15 -17.26
N VAL A 58 -20.65 -21.48 -16.97
CA VAL A 58 -19.46 -22.17 -16.45
C VAL A 58 -19.69 -22.60 -15.00
N PRO A 59 -19.19 -23.77 -14.55
CA PRO A 59 -19.28 -24.15 -13.14
C PRO A 59 -18.67 -23.07 -12.24
N GLN A 60 -19.47 -22.53 -11.33
CA GLN A 60 -19.06 -21.47 -10.41
C GLN A 60 -18.90 -22.02 -8.99
N GLU A 61 -17.87 -21.53 -8.30
CA GLU A 61 -17.69 -21.66 -6.87
C GLU A 61 -17.81 -20.26 -6.23
N PRO A 62 -18.23 -20.15 -4.97
CA PRO A 62 -18.22 -18.87 -4.25
C PRO A 62 -16.86 -18.18 -4.36
N LEU A 63 -16.82 -16.95 -4.89
CA LEU A 63 -15.58 -16.17 -5.05
C LEU A 63 -14.89 -15.94 -3.71
N GLU A 64 -15.66 -15.94 -2.62
CA GLU A 64 -15.18 -15.82 -1.26
C GLU A 64 -14.13 -16.88 -0.90
N HIS A 65 -14.19 -18.05 -1.54
CA HIS A 65 -13.21 -19.12 -1.38
C HIS A 65 -11.79 -18.76 -1.86
N LEU A 66 -11.61 -17.66 -2.59
CA LEU A 66 -10.31 -17.18 -3.08
C LEU A 66 -9.74 -16.02 -2.25
N LEU A 67 -10.56 -15.41 -1.37
CA LEU A 67 -10.20 -14.16 -0.70
C LEU A 67 -9.01 -14.29 0.26
N ASP A 68 -8.80 -15.46 0.86
CA ASP A 68 -7.64 -15.75 1.70
C ASP A 68 -6.32 -15.71 0.90
N LEU A 69 -6.29 -16.27 -0.31
CA LEU A 69 -5.14 -16.16 -1.23
C LEU A 69 -4.93 -14.72 -1.68
N VAL A 70 -6.03 -14.00 -1.97
CA VAL A 70 -5.97 -12.58 -2.37
C VAL A 70 -5.36 -11.74 -1.25
N ALA A 71 -5.78 -11.92 0.00
CA ALA A 71 -5.18 -11.22 1.14
C ALA A 71 -3.70 -11.58 1.33
N ILE A 72 -3.33 -12.87 1.21
CA ILE A 72 -1.92 -13.28 1.30
C ILE A 72 -1.09 -12.57 0.24
N GLY A 73 -1.49 -12.61 -1.03
CA GLY A 73 -0.69 -12.01 -2.10
C GLY A 73 -0.67 -10.47 -2.04
N LEU A 74 -1.79 -9.80 -1.76
CA LEU A 74 -1.80 -8.34 -1.58
C LEU A 74 -0.82 -7.87 -0.49
N ILE A 75 -0.82 -8.56 0.65
CA ILE A 75 0.01 -8.18 1.80
C ILE A 75 1.46 -8.63 1.61
N ALA A 76 1.70 -9.81 1.02
CA ALA A 76 3.05 -10.31 0.73
C ALA A 76 3.77 -9.50 -0.36
N ASP A 77 3.03 -8.97 -1.34
CA ASP A 77 3.56 -8.08 -2.39
C ASP A 77 3.71 -6.62 -1.92
N LEU A 78 3.39 -6.33 -0.64
CA LEU A 78 3.44 -4.98 -0.07
C LEU A 78 2.67 -3.95 -0.91
N VAL A 79 1.52 -4.36 -1.46
CA VAL A 79 0.63 -3.46 -2.21
C VAL A 79 0.07 -2.37 -1.29
N GLU A 80 -0.13 -1.17 -1.84
CA GLU A 80 -0.85 -0.10 -1.14
C GLU A 80 -2.26 -0.56 -0.73
N LEU A 81 -2.49 -0.70 0.57
CA LEU A 81 -3.78 -1.07 1.15
C LEU A 81 -4.71 0.15 1.20
N LYS A 82 -5.12 0.61 0.02
CA LYS A 82 -6.14 1.64 -0.21
C LYS A 82 -7.26 1.10 -1.10
N GLY A 83 -8.43 1.74 -1.05
CA GLY A 83 -9.59 1.40 -1.90
C GLY A 83 -9.89 -0.11 -1.94
N ASP A 84 -9.99 -0.67 -3.14
CA ASP A 84 -10.31 -2.08 -3.35
C ASP A 84 -9.25 -3.04 -2.80
N CYS A 85 -7.96 -2.68 -2.86
CA CYS A 85 -6.89 -3.51 -2.28
C CYS A 85 -7.10 -3.69 -0.77
N ARG A 86 -7.45 -2.59 -0.08
CA ARG A 86 -7.75 -2.64 1.36
C ARG A 86 -8.99 -3.46 1.66
N TYR A 87 -10.06 -3.27 0.89
CA TYR A 87 -11.31 -4.01 1.04
C TYR A 87 -11.09 -5.52 0.87
N LEU A 88 -10.40 -5.93 -0.21
CA LEU A 88 -10.09 -7.33 -0.48
C LEU A 88 -9.19 -7.92 0.60
N ALA A 89 -8.19 -7.19 1.08
CA ALA A 89 -7.34 -7.61 2.19
C ALA A 89 -8.16 -7.80 3.49
N GLN A 90 -9.05 -6.85 3.82
CA GLN A 90 -9.91 -6.94 5.01
C GLN A 90 -10.82 -8.17 4.95
N ARG A 91 -11.49 -8.37 3.82
CA ARG A 91 -12.35 -9.53 3.56
C ARG A 91 -11.57 -10.84 3.62
N GLY A 92 -10.38 -10.89 3.02
CA GLY A 92 -9.54 -12.08 3.01
C GLY A 92 -8.92 -12.43 4.36
N ILE A 93 -8.53 -11.44 5.17
CA ILE A 93 -8.10 -11.64 6.55
C ILE A 93 -9.22 -12.28 7.38
N GLN A 94 -10.46 -11.80 7.24
CA GLN A 94 -11.61 -12.42 7.91
C GLN A 94 -11.77 -13.89 7.54
N HIS A 95 -11.56 -14.24 6.26
CA HIS A 95 -11.59 -15.63 5.79
C HIS A 95 -10.41 -16.46 6.33
N LEU A 96 -9.19 -15.92 6.33
CA LEU A 96 -8.01 -16.59 6.91
C LEU A 96 -8.23 -16.96 8.38
N GLN A 97 -8.84 -16.07 9.16
CA GLN A 97 -9.17 -16.34 10.58
C GLN A 97 -10.13 -17.52 10.76
N THR A 98 -10.95 -17.84 9.75
CA THR A 98 -11.84 -19.01 9.83
C THR A 98 -11.07 -20.32 9.65
N LEU A 99 -10.01 -20.33 8.84
CA LEU A 99 -9.23 -21.54 8.55
C LEU A 99 -8.57 -22.13 9.81
N THR A 100 -8.15 -21.30 10.76
CA THR A 100 -7.51 -21.74 12.01
C THR A 100 -8.51 -22.30 13.03
N ARG A 101 -9.82 -22.06 12.84
CA ARG A 101 -10.88 -22.51 13.74
C ARG A 101 -11.62 -23.75 13.24
N MET A 102 -11.47 -24.08 11.96
CA MET A 102 -12.14 -25.23 11.34
C MET A 102 -11.38 -26.53 11.62
N GLN A 103 -12.11 -27.61 11.89
CA GLN A 103 -11.52 -28.96 11.97
C GLN A 103 -11.00 -29.43 10.61
N GLN A 104 -11.66 -29.04 9.51
CA GLN A 104 -11.27 -29.35 8.14
C GLN A 104 -11.28 -28.05 7.31
N PRO A 105 -10.18 -27.28 7.34
CA PRO A 105 -10.06 -26.05 6.55
C PRO A 105 -10.03 -26.35 5.05
N ARG A 106 -10.61 -25.47 4.23
CA ARG A 106 -10.57 -25.59 2.75
C ARG A 106 -9.13 -25.61 2.22
N ARG A 107 -8.21 -24.92 2.91
CA ARG A 107 -6.78 -24.91 2.62
C ARG A 107 -5.97 -25.39 3.83
N PRO A 108 -5.81 -26.71 4.00
CA PRO A 108 -5.04 -27.29 5.11
C PRO A 108 -3.59 -26.81 5.15
N GLY A 109 -2.96 -26.57 4.00
CA GLY A 109 -1.59 -26.05 3.93
C GLY A 109 -1.44 -24.68 4.59
N ILE A 110 -2.35 -23.72 4.29
CA ILE A 110 -2.33 -22.38 4.89
C ILE A 110 -2.63 -22.46 6.39
N ALA A 111 -3.63 -23.26 6.79
CA ALA A 111 -3.95 -23.45 8.20
C ALA A 111 -2.74 -23.99 8.98
N LYS A 112 -2.00 -24.94 8.39
CA LYS A 112 -0.78 -25.48 9.02
C LYS A 112 0.35 -24.46 9.07
N LEU A 113 0.52 -23.63 8.05
CA LEU A 113 1.50 -22.53 8.09
C LEU A 113 1.17 -21.53 9.20
N LEU A 114 -0.10 -21.16 9.39
CA LEU A 114 -0.55 -20.28 10.47
C LEU A 114 -0.24 -20.88 11.85
N GLU A 115 -0.52 -22.18 12.02
CA GLU A 115 -0.17 -22.93 13.24
C GLU A 115 1.34 -22.88 13.53
N LEU A 116 2.18 -23.17 12.52
CA LEU A 116 3.65 -23.11 12.63
C LEU A 116 4.16 -21.70 12.94
N CYS A 117 3.44 -20.67 12.46
CA CYS A 117 3.73 -19.28 12.79
C CYS A 117 3.35 -18.89 14.22
N LYS A 118 2.57 -19.72 14.94
CA LYS A 118 1.87 -19.35 16.19
C LYS A 118 1.04 -18.07 16.03
N ARG A 119 0.46 -17.90 14.86
CA ARG A 119 -0.27 -16.70 14.44
C ARG A 119 -1.70 -17.07 14.10
N MET A 120 -2.61 -16.12 14.31
CA MET A 120 -4.03 -16.35 14.01
C MET A 120 -4.39 -15.91 12.59
N GLY A 121 -3.48 -15.19 11.92
CA GLY A 121 -3.74 -14.62 10.60
C GLY A 121 -4.76 -13.48 10.67
N ASP A 122 -4.94 -12.89 11.86
CA ASP A 122 -5.92 -11.84 12.12
C ASP A 122 -5.38 -10.44 11.86
N ARG A 123 -4.05 -10.32 11.72
CA ARG A 123 -3.33 -9.07 11.48
C ARG A 123 -2.58 -9.12 10.16
N PRO A 124 -2.44 -7.99 9.43
CA PRO A 124 -1.60 -7.94 8.24
C PRO A 124 -0.14 -8.32 8.52
N THR A 125 0.36 -7.95 9.70
CA THR A 125 1.71 -8.35 10.16
C THR A 125 1.85 -9.85 10.29
N ASP A 126 0.77 -10.58 10.59
CA ASP A 126 0.79 -12.03 10.64
C ASP A 126 1.09 -12.64 9.28
N ILE A 127 0.59 -12.00 8.23
CA ILE A 127 0.76 -12.40 6.84
C ILE A 127 2.12 -11.92 6.33
N SER A 128 2.44 -10.62 6.44
CA SER A 128 3.67 -10.03 5.89
C SER A 128 4.96 -10.54 6.53
N PHE A 129 4.96 -10.84 7.83
CA PHE A 129 6.12 -11.38 8.54
C PHE A 129 6.03 -12.89 8.85
N GLY A 130 4.89 -13.52 8.53
CA GLY A 130 4.62 -14.91 8.88
C GLY A 130 4.53 -15.77 7.63
N ILE A 131 3.38 -15.74 6.96
CA ILE A 131 3.09 -16.59 5.80
C ILE A 131 3.90 -16.16 4.57
N GLY A 132 3.91 -14.87 4.23
CA GLY A 132 4.56 -14.34 3.02
C GLY A 132 6.03 -14.76 2.89
N PRO A 133 6.88 -14.51 3.90
CA PRO A 133 8.29 -14.90 3.86
C PRO A 133 8.53 -16.40 3.72
N ARG A 134 7.62 -17.23 4.25
CA ARG A 134 7.69 -18.69 4.17
C ARG A 134 7.40 -19.19 2.78
N ILE A 135 6.30 -18.73 2.18
CA ILE A 135 5.96 -19.07 0.79
C ILE A 135 7.08 -18.60 -0.13
N ASN A 136 7.56 -17.36 0.05
CA ASN A 136 8.65 -16.81 -0.75
C ASN A 136 9.99 -17.52 -0.54
N ALA A 137 10.18 -18.24 0.57
CA ALA A 137 11.41 -19.01 0.79
C ALA A 137 11.48 -20.26 -0.10
N ILE A 138 10.35 -20.80 -0.53
CA ILE A 138 10.27 -21.99 -1.39
C ILE A 138 11.02 -21.72 -2.69
N SER A 139 10.61 -20.71 -3.44
CA SER A 139 11.24 -20.37 -4.73
C SER A 139 12.70 -19.93 -4.58
N ARG A 140 13.06 -19.30 -3.45
CA ARG A 140 14.45 -18.86 -3.18
C ARG A 140 15.42 -19.99 -2.84
N ILE A 141 14.92 -21.08 -2.25
CA ILE A 141 15.75 -22.20 -1.76
C ILE A 141 15.66 -23.42 -2.66
N HIS A 142 14.45 -23.79 -3.09
CA HIS A 142 14.21 -24.98 -3.90
C HIS A 142 14.23 -24.68 -5.41
N GLY A 143 14.02 -23.42 -5.82
CA GLY A 143 13.98 -23.03 -7.24
C GLY A 143 12.70 -23.46 -7.99
N ASP A 144 11.97 -24.46 -7.48
CA ASP A 144 10.70 -24.95 -8.04
C ASP A 144 9.49 -24.33 -7.31
N ALA A 145 8.60 -23.69 -8.08
CA ALA A 145 7.37 -23.08 -7.59
C ALA A 145 6.20 -24.06 -7.51
N THR A 146 6.27 -25.24 -8.14
CA THR A 146 5.21 -26.26 -8.15
C THR A 146 4.84 -26.69 -6.74
N PHE A 147 5.84 -26.81 -5.88
CA PHE A 147 5.70 -27.08 -4.46
C PHE A 147 4.78 -26.07 -3.75
N ALA A 148 4.91 -24.77 -4.07
CA ALA A 148 4.09 -23.73 -3.45
C ALA A 148 2.64 -23.81 -3.93
N VAL A 149 2.42 -24.14 -5.19
CA VAL A 149 1.07 -24.35 -5.75
C VAL A 149 0.40 -25.51 -5.03
N GLU A 150 1.06 -26.67 -4.93
CA GLU A 150 0.51 -27.85 -4.26
C GLU A 150 0.15 -27.56 -2.80
N LEU A 151 1.02 -26.86 -2.06
CA LEU A 151 0.77 -26.45 -0.68
C LEU A 151 -0.49 -25.58 -0.54
N LEU A 152 -0.76 -24.70 -1.51
CA LEU A 152 -1.88 -23.76 -1.47
C LEU A 152 -3.19 -24.32 -2.01
N THR A 153 -3.16 -25.40 -2.80
CA THR A 153 -4.35 -25.96 -3.47
C THR A 153 -4.75 -27.35 -2.99
N SER A 154 -3.84 -28.13 -2.39
CA SER A 154 -4.14 -29.49 -1.93
C SER A 154 -5.15 -29.51 -0.78
N ARG A 155 -6.02 -30.54 -0.79
CA ARG A 155 -6.99 -30.83 0.28
C ARG A 155 -6.56 -31.99 1.19
N ASP A 156 -5.49 -32.69 0.83
CA ASP A 156 -4.92 -33.73 1.66
C ASP A 156 -4.17 -33.10 2.83
N SER A 157 -4.73 -33.25 4.03
CA SER A 157 -4.18 -32.69 5.26
C SER A 157 -2.83 -33.32 5.64
N ASP A 158 -2.60 -34.60 5.35
CA ASP A 158 -1.31 -35.25 5.60
C ASP A 158 -0.24 -34.71 4.66
N ARG A 159 -0.54 -34.64 3.37
CA ARG A 159 0.37 -34.04 2.39
C ARG A 159 0.68 -32.59 2.72
N CYS A 160 -0.34 -31.80 3.08
CA CYS A 160 -0.16 -30.40 3.48
C CYS A 160 0.70 -30.25 4.75
N ARG A 161 0.63 -31.17 5.71
CA ARG A 161 1.51 -31.15 6.89
C ARG A 161 2.98 -31.31 6.50
N HIS A 162 3.28 -32.22 5.58
CA HIS A 162 4.63 -32.44 5.08
C HIS A 162 5.14 -31.20 4.31
N LEU A 163 4.35 -30.69 3.36
CA LEU A 163 4.70 -29.49 2.59
C LEU A 163 4.90 -28.26 3.48
N ALA A 164 4.06 -28.07 4.50
CA ALA A 164 4.23 -26.95 5.44
C ALA A 164 5.52 -27.07 6.27
N ALA A 165 5.91 -28.29 6.67
CA ALA A 165 7.17 -28.52 7.38
C ALA A 165 8.39 -28.24 6.50
N GLU A 166 8.37 -28.69 5.24
CA GLU A 166 9.42 -28.38 4.27
C GLU A 166 9.52 -26.87 3.98
N THR A 167 8.38 -26.18 3.91
CA THR A 167 8.33 -24.72 3.80
C THR A 167 9.02 -24.04 4.99
N GLU A 168 8.79 -24.50 6.22
CA GLU A 168 9.44 -23.96 7.42
C GLU A 168 10.96 -24.19 7.40
N LEU A 169 11.40 -25.35 6.91
CA LEU A 169 12.82 -25.64 6.71
C LEU A 169 13.44 -24.71 5.66
N ALA A 170 12.77 -24.50 4.53
CA ALA A 170 13.21 -23.55 3.49
C ALA A 170 13.34 -22.13 4.06
N ASN A 171 12.34 -21.66 4.81
CA ASN A 171 12.38 -20.35 5.46
C ASN A 171 13.56 -20.23 6.43
N SER A 172 13.80 -21.26 7.24
CA SER A 172 14.93 -21.32 8.19
C SER A 172 16.28 -21.23 7.47
N ARG A 173 16.47 -22.01 6.40
CA ARG A 173 17.68 -21.96 5.55
C ARG A 173 17.88 -20.58 4.93
N ARG A 174 16.81 -20.00 4.37
CA ARG A 174 16.80 -18.62 3.83
C ARG A 174 17.22 -17.59 4.89
N LYS A 175 16.78 -17.73 6.15
CA LYS A 175 17.23 -16.82 7.24
C LYS A 175 18.72 -16.95 7.51
N SER A 176 19.24 -18.17 7.59
CA SER A 176 20.67 -18.42 7.82
C SER A 176 21.51 -17.79 6.71
N LEU A 177 21.19 -18.09 5.44
CA LEU A 177 21.89 -17.53 4.28
C LEU A 177 21.84 -16.00 4.25
N GLN A 178 20.70 -15.40 4.58
CA GLN A 178 20.57 -13.95 4.69
C GLN A 178 21.51 -13.39 5.76
N GLN A 179 21.56 -13.99 6.96
CA GLN A 179 22.42 -13.54 8.06
C GLN A 179 23.90 -13.66 7.72
N ASP A 180 24.31 -14.75 7.09
CA ASP A 180 25.70 -14.98 6.70
C ASP A 180 26.13 -13.99 5.61
N MET A 181 25.26 -13.73 4.62
CA MET A 181 25.50 -12.73 3.58
C MET A 181 25.55 -11.31 4.12
N ILE A 182 24.71 -10.94 5.09
CA ILE A 182 24.77 -9.61 5.72
C ILE A 182 26.14 -9.37 6.33
N LYS A 183 26.68 -10.32 7.10
CA LYS A 183 28.03 -10.20 7.68
C LYS A 183 29.11 -10.00 6.61
N GLN A 184 29.01 -10.73 5.49
CA GLN A 184 29.94 -10.58 4.38
C GLN A 184 29.81 -9.20 3.72
N VAL A 185 28.58 -8.71 3.55
CA VAL A 185 28.32 -7.37 3.01
C VAL A 185 28.85 -6.29 3.95
N GLU A 186 28.65 -6.39 5.25
CA GLU A 186 29.19 -5.45 6.26
C GLU A 186 30.72 -5.36 6.21
N ILE A 187 31.42 -6.49 6.02
CA ILE A 187 32.88 -6.49 5.83
C ILE A 187 33.28 -5.68 4.60
N ARG A 188 32.57 -5.86 3.47
CA ARG A 188 32.83 -5.12 2.22
C ARG A 188 32.44 -3.64 2.32
N LEU A 189 31.39 -3.33 3.10
CA LEU A 189 30.95 -1.95 3.35
C LEU A 189 32.00 -1.16 4.13
N ALA A 190 32.71 -1.80 5.05
CA ALA A 190 33.79 -1.15 5.81
C ALA A 190 34.97 -0.71 4.92
N GLU A 191 35.10 -1.25 3.71
CA GLU A 191 36.11 -0.86 2.72
C GLU A 191 35.67 0.34 1.86
N LEU A 192 34.39 0.73 1.93
CA LEU A 192 33.84 1.84 1.15
C LEU A 192 33.90 3.16 1.92
N ASP A 193 34.23 4.23 1.21
CA ASP A 193 34.00 5.59 1.70
C ASP A 193 32.51 5.95 1.52
N LEU A 194 31.76 5.82 2.61
CA LEU A 194 30.34 6.15 2.66
C LEU A 194 30.06 7.66 2.57
N ALA A 195 31.05 8.54 2.73
CA ALA A 195 30.85 9.97 2.54
C ALA A 195 30.63 10.31 1.07
N THR A 196 31.32 9.62 0.16
CA THR A 196 31.24 9.88 -1.28
C THR A 196 30.30 8.93 -2.03
N THR A 197 30.01 7.76 -1.46
CA THR A 197 29.18 6.72 -2.09
C THR A 197 27.70 7.09 -2.04
N GLN A 198 27.06 7.28 -3.19
CA GLN A 198 25.61 7.52 -3.32
C GLN A 198 24.80 6.22 -3.45
N VAL A 199 25.32 5.28 -4.24
CA VAL A 199 24.73 3.96 -4.50
C VAL A 199 25.72 2.89 -4.10
N ILE A 200 25.32 2.02 -3.17
CA ILE A 200 26.13 0.91 -2.70
C ILE A 200 26.09 -0.18 -3.78
N VAL A 201 27.21 -0.47 -4.44
CA VAL A 201 27.32 -1.55 -5.44
C VAL A 201 28.42 -2.51 -5.06
N LEU A 202 28.04 -3.67 -4.54
CA LEU A 202 28.97 -4.70 -4.07
C LEU A 202 28.81 -5.99 -4.87
N THR A 203 29.88 -6.77 -4.94
CA THR A 203 29.89 -8.05 -5.64
C THR A 203 30.69 -9.10 -4.88
N ASP A 204 30.17 -10.33 -4.84
CA ASP A 204 30.90 -11.49 -4.36
C ASP A 204 30.41 -12.79 -5.04
N PRO A 205 31.29 -13.65 -5.58
CA PRO A 205 30.90 -14.91 -6.21
C PRO A 205 30.19 -15.90 -5.27
N GLN A 206 30.42 -15.79 -3.96
CA GLN A 206 29.85 -16.71 -2.97
C GLN A 206 28.40 -16.37 -2.60
N TRP A 207 27.88 -15.25 -3.10
CA TRP A 207 26.55 -14.79 -2.73
C TRP A 207 25.44 -15.58 -3.42
N SER A 208 24.52 -16.09 -2.60
CA SER A 208 23.33 -16.79 -3.07
C SER A 208 22.30 -15.83 -3.68
N VAL A 209 21.98 -16.04 -4.97
CA VAL A 209 21.00 -15.25 -5.74
C VAL A 209 19.65 -15.15 -5.02
N GLY A 210 19.21 -16.22 -4.35
CA GLY A 210 17.92 -16.30 -3.67
C GLY A 210 17.73 -15.29 -2.53
N VAL A 211 18.81 -14.77 -1.93
CA VAL A 211 18.74 -13.83 -0.79
C VAL A 211 19.31 -12.43 -1.10
N LEU A 212 19.97 -12.23 -2.24
CA LEU A 212 20.54 -10.93 -2.66
C LEU A 212 19.56 -9.76 -2.46
N GLY A 213 18.33 -9.90 -2.95
CA GLY A 213 17.34 -8.83 -2.87
C GLY A 213 16.82 -8.52 -1.47
N LEU A 214 16.94 -9.47 -0.54
CA LEU A 214 16.56 -9.25 0.87
C LEU A 214 17.67 -8.49 1.59
N VAL A 215 18.92 -8.90 1.38
CA VAL A 215 20.08 -8.22 1.96
C VAL A 215 20.23 -6.82 1.39
N ALA A 216 20.10 -6.65 0.06
CA ALA A 216 20.11 -5.33 -0.57
C ALA A 216 19.05 -4.39 0.01
N GLY A 217 17.86 -4.89 0.33
CA GLY A 217 16.79 -4.08 0.92
C GLY A 217 17.11 -3.63 2.34
N GLN A 218 17.66 -4.54 3.14
CA GLN A 218 18.07 -4.24 4.51
C GLN A 218 19.21 -3.20 4.55
N ILE A 219 20.24 -3.41 3.74
CA ILE A 219 21.36 -2.46 3.62
C ILE A 219 20.88 -1.11 3.09
N ALA A 220 19.97 -1.11 2.11
CA ALA A 220 19.44 0.16 1.60
C ALA A 220 18.71 0.96 2.70
N GLN A 221 17.91 0.28 3.53
CA GLN A 221 17.21 0.90 4.66
C GLN A 221 18.15 1.40 5.74
N GLU A 222 19.13 0.59 6.13
CA GLU A 222 20.07 0.91 7.20
C GLU A 222 20.99 2.08 6.86
N TYR A 223 21.46 2.15 5.61
CA TYR A 223 22.40 3.18 5.16
C TYR A 223 21.71 4.36 4.46
N GLY A 224 20.40 4.31 4.24
CA GLY A 224 19.65 5.36 3.55
C GLY A 224 20.04 5.55 2.08
N ARG A 225 20.64 4.53 1.45
CA ARG A 225 21.23 4.59 0.10
C ARG A 225 20.72 3.44 -0.79
N PRO A 226 20.43 3.67 -2.08
CA PRO A 226 20.13 2.57 -3.00
C PRO A 226 21.27 1.54 -3.00
N THR A 227 20.92 0.27 -2.94
CA THR A 227 21.89 -0.83 -2.79
C THR A 227 21.68 -1.87 -3.88
N ILE A 228 22.78 -2.26 -4.52
CA ILE A 228 22.87 -3.27 -5.57
C ILE A 228 23.90 -4.31 -5.14
N LEU A 229 23.45 -5.56 -5.00
CA LEU A 229 24.31 -6.69 -4.67
C LEU A 229 24.37 -7.65 -5.86
N LEU A 230 25.58 -8.03 -6.26
CA LEU A 230 25.88 -8.84 -7.44
C LEU A 230 26.60 -10.13 -7.05
N THR A 231 26.25 -11.24 -7.69
CA THR A 231 27.04 -12.48 -7.65
C THR A 231 27.50 -12.85 -9.06
N THR A 232 28.72 -13.37 -9.18
CA THR A 232 29.34 -13.75 -10.45
C THR A 232 29.33 -15.26 -10.59
N GLY A 233 28.91 -15.78 -11.75
CA GLY A 233 28.95 -17.23 -12.01
C GLY A 233 29.42 -17.55 -13.43
N GLU A 234 29.90 -18.78 -13.63
CA GLU A 234 30.19 -19.34 -14.95
C GLU A 234 28.87 -19.77 -15.61
N TRP A 235 28.62 -19.27 -16.83
CA TRP A 235 27.45 -19.66 -17.60
C TRP A 235 27.81 -20.88 -18.45
N GLU A 236 27.38 -22.06 -18.01
CA GLU A 236 27.32 -23.21 -18.91
C GLU A 236 26.30 -22.88 -20.00
N SER A 237 26.75 -22.96 -21.26
CA SER A 237 25.93 -22.74 -22.44
C SER A 237 24.85 -23.83 -22.52
N GLY A 238 23.72 -23.63 -21.87
CA GLY A 238 22.70 -24.67 -21.71
C GLY A 238 21.36 -24.13 -21.25
N GLY A 239 20.76 -23.25 -22.05
CA GLY A 239 19.42 -22.72 -21.78
C GLY A 239 19.11 -21.52 -22.66
N VAL A 240 19.17 -21.69 -23.98
CA VAL A 240 18.75 -20.67 -24.94
C VAL A 240 17.23 -20.84 -25.14
N GLU A 241 16.44 -19.94 -24.58
CA GLU A 241 15.23 -19.48 -25.27
C GLU A 241 15.69 -18.47 -26.30
N GLU A 242 15.67 -18.86 -27.58
CA GLU A 242 16.00 -18.00 -28.71
C GLU A 242 14.91 -16.93 -28.84
N CYS A 243 15.25 -15.68 -28.52
CA CYS A 243 14.55 -14.53 -29.07
C CYS A 243 15.12 -14.25 -30.46
N GLU A 244 14.53 -14.86 -31.49
CA GLU A 244 14.72 -14.45 -32.88
C GLU A 244 14.12 -13.07 -33.09
N SER A 245 14.94 -12.04 -33.27
CA SER A 245 14.59 -10.78 -33.94
C SER A 245 15.83 -9.94 -34.22
N ARG A 246 16.52 -10.24 -35.33
CA ARG A 246 17.12 -9.27 -36.26
C ARG A 246 17.86 -10.02 -37.35
N GLY A 247 17.29 -10.02 -38.55
CA GLY A 247 18.04 -10.32 -39.75
C GLY A 247 19.09 -9.23 -39.99
N ASP A 248 20.34 -9.64 -40.14
CA ASP A 248 21.19 -9.19 -41.24
C ASP A 248 22.44 -10.08 -41.29
N GLU A 249 22.73 -10.57 -42.49
CA GLU A 249 23.86 -11.43 -42.79
C GLU A 249 25.19 -10.68 -42.65
N ALA A 250 26.12 -11.22 -41.85
CA ALA A 250 27.55 -11.06 -42.09
C ALA A 250 28.32 -12.23 -41.48
N ARG A 251 28.74 -13.17 -42.33
CA ARG A 251 29.77 -14.16 -41.99
C ARG A 251 31.10 -13.46 -41.79
N LEU A 252 31.75 -13.61 -40.64
CA LEU A 252 33.21 -13.64 -40.54
C LEU A 252 33.67 -14.22 -39.19
N GLY A 253 34.48 -15.27 -39.24
CA GLY A 253 35.52 -15.55 -38.24
C GLY A 253 35.12 -16.40 -37.03
N ASP A 254 35.37 -17.70 -37.16
CA ASP A 254 35.53 -18.66 -36.07
C ASP A 254 36.63 -18.16 -35.09
N ARG A 255 36.22 -17.53 -33.99
CA ARG A 255 37.05 -17.31 -32.80
C ARG A 255 36.22 -17.77 -31.60
N PRO A 256 36.78 -18.56 -30.67
CA PRO A 256 36.07 -18.86 -29.44
C PRO A 256 35.87 -17.53 -28.69
N THR A 257 34.63 -17.06 -28.64
CA THR A 257 34.23 -15.99 -27.72
C THR A 257 34.62 -16.47 -26.32
N PRO A 258 35.51 -15.77 -25.59
CA PRO A 258 35.77 -16.13 -24.20
C PRO A 258 34.44 -16.10 -23.47
N ALA A 259 34.16 -17.12 -22.65
CA ALA A 259 32.96 -17.16 -21.84
C ALA A 259 32.95 -15.92 -20.95
N LEU A 260 32.26 -14.87 -21.39
CA LEU A 260 32.13 -13.64 -20.62
C LEU A 260 31.34 -13.99 -19.36
N GLY A 261 32.03 -13.99 -18.22
CA GLY A 261 31.39 -14.17 -16.92
C GLY A 261 30.25 -13.17 -16.79
N LEU A 262 29.07 -13.64 -16.39
CA LEU A 262 27.90 -12.80 -16.20
C LEU A 262 27.64 -12.63 -14.70
N ALA A 263 27.47 -11.39 -14.27
CA ALA A 263 27.03 -11.08 -12.92
C ALA A 263 25.50 -10.98 -12.89
N ARG A 264 24.88 -11.59 -11.89
CA ARG A 264 23.45 -11.45 -11.59
C ARG A 264 23.26 -10.67 -10.32
N GLY A 265 22.31 -9.75 -10.34
CA GLY A 265 22.13 -8.76 -9.30
C GLY A 265 20.69 -8.57 -8.87
N SER A 266 20.53 -8.18 -7.61
CA SER A 266 19.31 -7.59 -7.12
C SER A 266 19.60 -6.21 -6.52
N ALA A 267 18.73 -5.28 -6.83
CA ALA A 267 18.82 -3.90 -6.39
C ALA A 267 17.57 -3.48 -5.60
N ARG A 268 17.76 -2.64 -4.58
CA ARG A 268 16.70 -2.06 -3.75
C ARG A 268 16.96 -0.58 -3.51
N SER A 269 15.89 0.20 -3.53
CA SER A 269 15.92 1.64 -3.30
C SER A 269 15.33 1.99 -1.95
N VAL A 270 15.60 3.21 -1.51
CA VAL A 270 15.00 3.86 -0.35
C VAL A 270 14.70 5.32 -0.66
N ASN A 271 13.93 5.97 0.20
CA ASN A 271 13.49 7.35 0.05
C ASN A 271 12.73 7.54 -1.29
N HIS A 272 12.77 8.74 -1.87
CA HIS A 272 12.13 9.06 -3.14
C HIS A 272 13.05 8.80 -4.35
N ILE A 273 13.96 7.83 -4.24
CA ILE A 273 14.93 7.51 -5.30
C ILE A 273 14.33 6.46 -6.24
N ASP A 274 14.16 6.83 -7.51
CA ASP A 274 13.65 5.96 -8.56
C ASP A 274 14.81 5.12 -9.13
N LEU A 275 14.99 3.94 -8.55
CA LEU A 275 16.04 3.00 -8.92
C LEU A 275 15.85 2.48 -10.36
N TYR A 276 14.62 2.34 -10.83
CA TYR A 276 14.37 1.91 -12.20
C TYR A 276 14.96 2.92 -13.18
N LYS A 277 14.70 4.21 -12.99
CA LYS A 277 15.30 5.27 -13.82
C LYS A 277 16.82 5.30 -13.74
N LEU A 278 17.39 5.11 -12.54
CA LEU A 278 18.84 5.03 -12.36
C LEU A 278 19.45 3.88 -13.16
N VAL A 279 18.92 2.67 -13.01
CA VAL A 279 19.43 1.48 -13.71
C VAL A 279 19.16 1.56 -15.21
N GLN A 280 17.99 2.06 -15.62
CA GLN A 280 17.63 2.26 -17.04
C GLN A 280 18.61 3.20 -17.76
N SER A 281 19.11 4.24 -17.08
CA SER A 281 20.13 5.13 -17.65
C SER A 281 21.46 4.42 -17.96
N GLN A 282 21.68 3.24 -17.38
CA GLN A 282 22.87 2.43 -17.54
C GLN A 282 22.64 1.18 -18.40
N VAL A 283 21.52 1.10 -19.15
CA VAL A 283 21.13 -0.08 -19.93
C VAL A 283 22.22 -0.60 -20.88
N HIS A 284 23.07 0.30 -21.41
CA HIS A 284 24.17 -0.05 -22.30
C HIS A 284 25.28 -0.89 -21.64
N LEU A 285 25.35 -0.92 -20.30
CA LEU A 285 26.27 -1.75 -19.53
C LEU A 285 25.65 -3.09 -19.11
N LEU A 286 24.33 -3.26 -19.33
CA LEU A 286 23.55 -4.38 -18.83
C LEU A 286 23.24 -5.36 -19.96
N HIS A 287 23.22 -6.65 -19.62
CA HIS A 287 22.69 -7.70 -20.48
C HIS A 287 21.16 -7.74 -20.42
N ARG A 288 20.59 -7.67 -19.21
CA ARG A 288 19.13 -7.65 -18.97
C ARG A 288 18.84 -6.91 -17.67
N PHE A 289 17.77 -6.13 -17.64
CA PHE A 289 17.25 -5.53 -16.41
C PHE A 289 15.72 -5.45 -16.43
N GLY A 290 15.11 -5.40 -15.25
CA GLY A 290 13.67 -5.21 -15.10
C GLY A 290 13.30 -4.94 -13.64
N GLY A 291 12.10 -4.39 -13.41
CA GLY A 291 11.60 -4.12 -12.06
C GLY A 291 10.75 -2.86 -11.95
N HIS A 292 10.83 -2.23 -10.79
CA HIS A 292 10.02 -1.11 -10.33
C HIS A 292 10.89 -0.01 -9.69
N PRO A 293 10.34 1.19 -9.43
CA PRO A 293 11.09 2.29 -8.82
C PRO A 293 11.84 1.93 -7.52
N PHE A 294 11.36 0.94 -6.76
CA PHE A 294 11.97 0.54 -5.48
C PHE A 294 12.82 -0.74 -5.54
N ALA A 295 12.77 -1.50 -6.63
CA ALA A 295 13.42 -2.80 -6.73
C ALA A 295 13.70 -3.18 -8.18
N ALA A 296 14.90 -3.68 -8.47
CA ALA A 296 15.23 -4.18 -9.80
C ALA A 296 16.03 -5.48 -9.74
N GLY A 297 15.82 -6.33 -10.74
CA GLY A 297 16.72 -7.42 -11.09
C GLY A 297 17.56 -7.02 -12.30
N LEU A 298 18.85 -7.32 -12.27
CA LEU A 298 19.77 -6.95 -13.34
C LEU A 298 20.81 -8.05 -13.58
N SER A 299 21.33 -8.08 -14.80
CA SER A 299 22.49 -8.87 -15.18
C SER A 299 23.40 -8.04 -16.08
N LEU A 300 24.71 -8.21 -15.92
CA LEU A 300 25.73 -7.46 -16.63
C LEU A 300 27.01 -8.30 -16.79
N PRO A 301 27.80 -8.08 -17.85
CA PRO A 301 29.14 -8.65 -17.94
C PRO A 301 29.98 -8.29 -16.72
N VAL A 302 30.78 -9.24 -16.21
CA VAL A 302 31.63 -9.04 -15.02
C VAL A 302 32.61 -7.88 -15.20
N GLU A 303 33.13 -7.70 -16.41
CA GLU A 303 34.00 -6.57 -16.80
C GLU A 303 33.32 -5.20 -16.67
N ASN A 304 31.99 -5.13 -16.79
CA ASN A 304 31.24 -3.88 -16.70
C ASN A 304 30.97 -3.44 -15.25
N ILE A 305 31.22 -4.28 -14.23
CA ILE A 305 30.83 -3.99 -12.85
C ILE A 305 31.47 -2.69 -12.33
N SER A 306 32.77 -2.49 -12.59
CA SER A 306 33.48 -1.29 -12.11
C SER A 306 32.96 -0.01 -12.77
N VAL A 307 32.79 -0.03 -14.10
CA VAL A 307 32.25 1.11 -14.86
C VAL A 307 30.81 1.41 -14.43
N PHE A 308 29.99 0.38 -14.25
CA PHE A 308 28.61 0.50 -13.78
C PHE A 308 28.53 1.12 -12.38
N ARG A 309 29.39 0.69 -11.44
CA ARG A 309 29.46 1.24 -10.08
C ARG A 309 29.73 2.75 -10.11
N GLU A 310 30.69 3.19 -10.91
CA GLU A 310 31.05 4.60 -11.02
C GLU A 310 29.97 5.42 -11.72
N SER A 311 29.44 4.93 -12.83
CA SER A 311 28.45 5.64 -13.64
C SER A 311 27.13 5.81 -12.90
N ILE A 312 26.66 4.80 -12.17
CA ILE A 312 25.41 4.88 -11.42
C ILE A 312 25.53 5.80 -10.20
N ASN A 313 26.69 5.82 -9.52
CA ASN A 313 26.96 6.75 -8.43
C ASN A 313 26.95 8.20 -8.91
N ARG A 314 27.62 8.47 -10.04
CA ARG A 314 27.63 9.79 -10.67
C ARG A 314 26.21 10.22 -11.04
N ARG A 315 25.45 9.33 -11.69
CA ARG A 315 24.09 9.63 -12.11
C ARG A 315 23.15 9.88 -10.94
N CYS A 316 23.31 9.13 -9.85
CA CYS A 316 22.54 9.36 -8.63
C CYS A 316 22.85 10.74 -8.04
N ARG A 317 24.12 11.13 -7.98
CA ARG A 317 24.54 12.46 -7.53
C ARG A 317 23.98 13.59 -8.40
N GLU A 318 23.96 13.43 -9.72
CA GLU A 318 23.40 14.40 -10.65
C GLU A 318 21.89 14.62 -10.44
N LEU A 319 21.14 13.54 -10.17
CA LEU A 319 19.68 13.58 -10.06
C LEU A 319 19.19 13.97 -8.67
N TYR A 320 19.89 13.52 -7.62
CA TYR A 320 19.42 13.61 -6.24
C TYR A 320 20.32 14.44 -5.32
N GLY A 321 21.45 14.96 -5.84
CA GLY A 321 22.45 15.63 -5.03
C GLY A 321 23.23 14.65 -4.15
N ASP A 322 23.86 15.17 -3.09
CA ASP A 322 24.50 14.32 -2.09
C ASP A 322 23.45 13.78 -1.11
N LEU A 323 23.28 12.46 -1.10
CA LEU A 323 22.41 11.72 -0.20
C LEU A 323 22.96 11.63 1.24
N GLY A 324 24.00 12.41 1.60
CA GLY A 324 24.53 12.52 2.97
C GLY A 324 23.42 12.52 4.02
N GLN A 325 23.67 11.88 5.18
CA GLN A 325 22.68 11.47 6.21
C GLN A 325 21.40 12.32 6.23
N GLN A 326 20.45 12.01 5.35
CA GLN A 326 19.14 12.61 5.42
C GLN A 326 18.48 12.03 6.67
N LEU A 327 18.33 12.86 7.69
CA LEU A 327 17.63 12.49 8.91
C LEU A 327 16.25 11.96 8.53
N PRO A 328 15.85 10.76 9.01
CA PRO A 328 14.52 10.25 8.73
C PRO A 328 13.50 11.24 9.28
N ARG A 329 12.66 11.81 8.42
CA ARG A 329 11.53 12.64 8.87
C ARG A 329 10.56 11.73 9.60
N LEU A 330 10.44 11.94 10.90
CA LEU A 330 9.48 11.22 11.72
C LEU A 330 8.14 11.95 11.61
N THR A 331 7.07 11.18 11.50
CA THR A 331 5.70 11.72 11.51
C THR A 331 4.93 11.12 12.66
N ALA A 332 4.08 11.93 13.29
CA ALA A 332 3.06 11.48 14.23
C ALA A 332 1.67 11.90 13.74
N ASP A 333 0.70 11.03 13.95
CA ASP A 333 -0.67 11.20 13.45
C ASP A 333 -1.57 11.84 14.50
N LEU A 334 -1.33 11.57 15.79
CA LEU A 334 -2.12 12.07 16.91
C LEU A 334 -1.25 12.35 18.11
N THR A 335 -1.47 13.49 18.77
CA THR A 335 -0.97 13.73 20.13
C THR A 335 -1.94 13.14 21.14
N VAL A 336 -1.44 12.34 22.07
CA VAL A 336 -2.25 11.74 23.13
C VAL A 336 -1.51 11.86 24.47
N THR A 337 -2.24 11.67 25.56
CA THR A 337 -1.71 11.49 26.91
C THR A 337 -1.65 9.99 27.25
N VAL A 338 -0.88 9.61 28.26
CA VAL A 338 -0.77 8.21 28.68
C VAL A 338 -2.11 7.68 29.21
N ALA A 339 -2.96 8.52 29.81
CA ALA A 339 -4.28 8.13 30.30
C ALA A 339 -5.28 7.79 29.18
N GLU A 340 -5.09 8.33 27.98
CA GLU A 340 -5.93 8.04 26.81
C GLU A 340 -5.57 6.70 26.15
N LEU A 341 -4.41 6.13 26.49
CA LEU A 341 -4.00 4.82 25.99
C LEU A 341 -4.91 3.70 26.52
N GLY A 342 -5.06 2.66 25.71
CA GLY A 342 -5.78 1.44 26.08
C GLY A 342 -7.04 1.20 25.27
N ARG A 343 -8.07 0.62 25.89
CA ARG A 343 -9.18 -0.01 25.17
C ARG A 343 -10.02 0.94 24.33
N SER A 344 -10.29 2.16 24.82
CA SER A 344 -11.14 3.12 24.09
C SER A 344 -10.43 3.54 22.80
N LEU A 345 -9.25 4.12 22.93
CA LEU A 345 -8.43 4.55 21.80
C LEU A 345 -8.14 3.39 20.83
N PHE A 346 -7.81 2.20 21.33
CA PHE A 346 -7.61 1.03 20.46
C PHE A 346 -8.86 0.69 19.63
N ARG A 347 -10.07 0.80 20.20
CA ARG A 347 -11.32 0.56 19.48
C ARG A 347 -11.63 1.64 18.45
N GLU A 348 -11.27 2.88 18.75
CA GLU A 348 -11.44 4.02 17.84
C GLU A 348 -10.48 3.95 16.65
N LEU A 349 -9.26 3.44 16.86
CA LEU A 349 -8.27 3.23 15.79
C LEU A 349 -8.52 1.94 14.99
N LYS A 350 -9.22 0.95 15.56
CA LYS A 350 -9.46 -0.36 14.92
C LYS A 350 -10.08 -0.30 13.51
N PRO A 351 -11.03 0.60 13.19
CA PRO A 351 -11.55 0.77 11.83
C PRO A 351 -10.49 1.14 10.80
N LEU A 352 -9.29 1.59 11.19
CA LEU A 352 -8.16 1.85 10.29
C LEU A 352 -7.46 0.57 9.82
N GLU A 353 -7.75 -0.59 10.43
CA GLU A 353 -7.22 -1.87 9.97
C GLU A 353 -7.91 -2.35 8.66
N PRO A 354 -7.21 -3.11 7.80
CA PRO A 354 -5.84 -3.59 7.95
C PRO A 354 -4.76 -2.53 7.66
N CYS A 355 -3.82 -2.34 8.58
CA CYS A 355 -2.67 -1.45 8.39
C CYS A 355 -1.53 -2.15 7.62
N GLY A 356 -0.83 -1.41 6.77
CA GLY A 356 0.25 -1.91 5.92
C GLY A 356 0.82 -0.82 4.99
N MET A 357 1.43 -1.21 3.88
CA MET A 357 1.90 -0.25 2.87
C MET A 357 0.74 0.63 2.40
N GLY A 358 0.93 1.94 2.30
CA GLY A 358 -0.12 2.89 1.90
C GLY A 358 -1.21 3.17 2.97
N ASN A 359 -1.23 2.44 4.08
CA ASN A 359 -2.13 2.65 5.21
C ASN A 359 -1.40 2.27 6.52
N PRO A 360 -0.38 3.05 6.95
CA PRO A 360 0.44 2.69 8.11
C PRO A 360 -0.39 2.64 9.39
N ALA A 361 0.13 1.94 10.41
CA ALA A 361 -0.47 1.99 11.74
C ALA A 361 -0.34 3.41 12.31
N PRO A 362 -1.35 3.91 13.05
CA PRO A 362 -1.29 5.23 13.65
C PRO A 362 -0.13 5.37 14.63
N LYS A 363 0.69 6.40 14.42
CA LYS A 363 1.79 6.79 15.29
C LYS A 363 1.30 7.87 16.24
N LEU A 364 1.41 7.58 17.54
CA LEU A 364 0.94 8.44 18.62
C LEU A 364 2.14 9.18 19.22
N TRP A 365 1.99 10.50 19.36
CA TRP A 365 2.94 11.38 20.01
C TRP A 365 2.59 11.53 21.49
N LEU A 366 3.53 11.15 22.35
CA LEU A 366 3.46 11.32 23.79
C LEU A 366 4.54 12.31 24.22
N GLN A 367 4.16 13.29 25.02
CA GLN A 367 5.08 14.34 25.48
C GLN A 367 5.46 14.15 26.94
N ASN A 368 6.66 14.61 27.30
CA ASN A 368 7.11 14.66 28.69
C ASN A 368 6.92 13.33 29.46
N CYS A 369 7.28 12.22 28.83
CA CYS A 369 7.10 10.89 29.37
C CYS A 369 8.34 10.39 30.11
N THR A 370 8.11 9.57 31.14
CA THR A 370 9.15 8.87 31.89
C THR A 370 8.91 7.36 31.85
N PHE A 371 9.96 6.58 32.09
CA PHE A 371 9.90 5.12 32.03
C PHE A 371 10.17 4.50 33.40
N LYS A 372 9.33 3.55 33.81
CA LYS A 372 9.45 2.83 35.08
C LYS A 372 9.60 1.33 34.84
N ARG A 373 10.35 0.68 35.74
CA ARG A 373 10.55 -0.79 35.80
C ARG A 373 10.96 -1.40 34.45
N PRO A 374 11.98 -0.86 33.75
CA PRO A 374 12.40 -1.46 32.50
C PRO A 374 13.11 -2.80 32.78
N ILE A 375 12.73 -3.84 32.05
CA ILE A 375 13.23 -5.20 32.22
C ILE A 375 13.58 -5.77 30.86
N ASN A 376 14.86 -6.07 30.66
CA ASN A 376 15.34 -6.84 29.52
C ASN A 376 14.79 -8.27 29.55
N ARG A 377 14.08 -8.67 28.51
CA ARG A 377 13.70 -10.07 28.24
C ARG A 377 14.51 -10.58 27.06
N LYS A 378 15.36 -11.57 27.30
CA LYS A 378 16.00 -12.34 26.23
C LYS A 378 14.95 -13.26 25.62
N ILE A 379 14.71 -13.11 24.33
CA ILE A 379 13.79 -13.99 23.62
C ILE A 379 14.49 -15.34 23.47
N LYS A 380 13.79 -16.41 23.86
CA LYS A 380 14.24 -17.78 23.61
C LYS A 380 13.51 -18.27 22.37
N ASP A 381 14.26 -18.87 21.46
CA ASP A 381 13.69 -19.66 20.37
C ASP A 381 12.88 -20.84 20.92
N TYR A 382 12.06 -21.45 20.07
CA TYR A 382 11.20 -22.59 20.44
C TYR A 382 11.98 -23.82 20.95
N LYS A 383 13.30 -23.90 20.71
CA LYS A 383 14.21 -24.93 21.26
C LYS A 383 14.92 -24.52 22.56
N GLY A 384 14.51 -23.42 23.20
CA GLY A 384 15.19 -22.85 24.38
C GLY A 384 16.53 -22.20 24.08
N ARG A 385 16.94 -22.12 22.81
CA ARG A 385 18.17 -21.45 22.36
C ARG A 385 17.98 -19.94 22.45
N LYS A 386 18.98 -19.23 22.96
CA LYS A 386 18.94 -17.76 23.06
C LYS A 386 18.83 -17.17 21.65
N GLN A 387 17.74 -16.46 21.34
CA GLN A 387 17.70 -15.58 20.17
C GLN A 387 18.44 -14.29 20.51
N ALA A 388 19.13 -13.72 19.51
CA ALA A 388 19.92 -12.50 19.65
C ALA A 388 19.06 -11.21 19.80
N TYR A 389 17.73 -11.33 19.76
CA TYR A 389 16.83 -10.19 19.89
C TYR A 389 16.40 -9.96 21.34
N ILE A 390 16.59 -8.73 21.80
CA ILE A 390 16.20 -8.26 23.13
C ILE A 390 14.87 -7.55 23.03
N LYS A 391 13.99 -7.82 24.00
CA LYS A 391 12.75 -7.08 24.20
C LYS A 391 12.81 -6.44 25.57
N THR A 392 12.76 -5.13 25.64
CA THR A 392 12.62 -4.40 26.90
C THR A 392 11.14 -4.17 27.18
N SER A 393 10.67 -4.57 28.35
CA SER A 393 9.32 -4.25 28.84
C SER A 393 9.42 -3.18 29.92
N PHE A 394 8.51 -2.21 29.93
CA PHE A 394 8.50 -1.07 30.87
C PHE A 394 7.07 -0.56 31.10
N LEU A 395 6.93 0.42 32.00
CA LEU A 395 5.74 1.25 32.15
C LEU A 395 6.09 2.68 31.70
N ILE A 396 5.34 3.24 30.75
CA ILE A 396 5.46 4.64 30.35
C ILE A 396 4.51 5.50 31.19
N CYS A 397 4.98 6.62 31.72
CA CYS A 397 4.22 7.50 32.61
C CYS A 397 4.29 8.95 32.10
N ASP A 398 3.22 9.70 32.32
CA ASP A 398 3.18 11.16 32.22
C ASP A 398 2.38 11.74 33.40
N ASP A 399 2.09 13.04 33.38
CA ASP A 399 1.28 13.71 34.41
C ASP A 399 -0.17 13.20 34.48
N SER A 400 -0.71 12.68 33.38
CA SER A 400 -2.07 12.14 33.29
C SER A 400 -2.19 10.72 33.88
N CYS A 401 -1.11 9.93 33.82
CA CYS A 401 -1.07 8.56 34.31
C CYS A 401 0.25 8.24 35.05
N PRO A 402 0.37 8.62 36.33
CA PRO A 402 1.58 8.40 37.12
C PRO A 402 1.90 6.92 37.39
N ASP A 403 0.88 6.06 37.41
CA ASP A 403 1.03 4.60 37.61
C ASP A 403 1.60 3.88 36.38
N GLY A 404 1.46 4.51 35.21
CA GLY A 404 2.06 4.11 33.95
C GLY A 404 1.27 3.08 33.15
N PHE A 405 1.52 3.08 31.84
CA PHE A 405 0.92 2.19 30.87
C PHE A 405 1.95 1.16 30.35
N PRO A 406 1.57 -0.11 30.12
CA PRO A 406 2.49 -1.13 29.64
C PRO A 406 3.11 -0.79 28.27
N GLY A 407 4.42 -0.94 28.15
CA GLY A 407 5.14 -0.69 26.90
C GLY A 407 6.23 -1.70 26.62
N VAL A 408 6.56 -1.85 25.34
CA VAL A 408 7.62 -2.73 24.86
C VAL A 408 8.50 -2.03 23.82
N TRP A 409 9.80 -2.29 23.89
CA TRP A 409 10.78 -1.81 22.92
C TRP A 409 11.61 -2.99 22.42
N TRP A 410 11.59 -3.19 21.10
CA TRP A 410 12.21 -4.35 20.46
C TRP A 410 13.57 -3.95 19.90
N GLY A 411 14.60 -4.75 20.18
CA GLY A 411 15.97 -4.52 19.68
C GLY A 411 16.83 -3.64 20.59
N HIS A 412 16.26 -3.04 21.64
CA HIS A 412 16.94 -2.09 22.51
C HIS A 412 16.99 -2.59 23.96
N TYR A 413 18.08 -2.27 24.65
CA TYR A 413 18.28 -2.56 26.07
C TYR A 413 17.60 -1.54 26.96
N GLN A 414 17.26 -1.95 28.18
CA GLN A 414 16.70 -1.09 29.22
C GLN A 414 17.56 0.14 29.54
N ASP A 415 18.88 0.05 29.38
CA ASP A 415 19.82 1.14 29.71
C ASP A 415 19.81 2.24 28.62
N GLU A 416 19.18 1.98 27.47
CA GLU A 416 18.95 2.98 26.41
C GLU A 416 17.69 3.82 26.67
N LEU A 417 16.86 3.44 27.65
CA LEU A 417 15.73 4.27 28.07
C LEU A 417 16.25 5.45 28.91
N PRO A 418 15.82 6.68 28.64
CA PRO A 418 16.31 7.85 29.36
C PRO A 418 15.79 7.85 30.80
N ASN A 419 16.66 8.29 31.71
CA ASN A 419 16.30 8.52 33.11
C ASN A 419 15.53 9.84 33.29
N GLU A 420 15.68 10.77 32.35
CA GLU A 420 15.01 12.07 32.33
C GLU A 420 13.75 12.03 31.44
N PRO A 421 12.79 12.94 31.66
CA PRO A 421 11.61 13.03 30.81
C PRO A 421 11.97 13.29 29.35
N THR A 422 11.24 12.64 28.45
CA THR A 422 11.48 12.70 27.00
C THR A 422 10.18 12.64 26.23
N ASN A 423 10.21 12.96 24.95
CA ASN A 423 9.06 12.72 24.07
C ASN A 423 9.18 11.35 23.41
N ALA A 424 8.06 10.74 23.06
CA ALA A 424 8.03 9.41 22.46
C ALA A 424 7.02 9.31 21.32
N ILE A 425 7.41 8.61 20.26
CA ILE A 425 6.49 8.13 19.23
C ILE A 425 6.21 6.65 19.51
N VAL A 426 4.93 6.30 19.62
CA VAL A 426 4.49 4.95 19.95
C VAL A 426 3.38 4.47 19.02
N GLU A 427 3.24 3.14 18.90
CA GLU A 427 2.07 2.49 18.30
C GLU A 427 1.28 1.79 19.42
N LEU A 428 -0.05 1.88 19.41
CA LEU A 428 -0.90 1.17 20.37
C LEU A 428 -1.24 -0.24 19.85
N ASP A 429 -1.03 -1.26 20.68
CA ASP A 429 -1.23 -2.66 20.34
C ASP A 429 -2.05 -3.41 21.41
N PHE A 430 -2.63 -4.55 21.03
CA PHE A 430 -3.28 -5.50 21.93
C PHE A 430 -2.57 -6.87 21.88
N ASN A 431 -1.86 -7.20 22.95
CA ASN A 431 -1.17 -8.47 23.07
C ASN A 431 -2.17 -9.60 23.37
N THR A 432 -2.40 -10.48 22.39
CA THR A 432 -3.37 -11.58 22.50
C THR A 432 -2.94 -12.66 23.49
N HIS A 433 -1.63 -12.84 23.72
CA HIS A 433 -1.12 -13.85 24.65
C HIS A 433 -1.30 -13.45 26.12
N THR A 434 -1.06 -12.18 26.44
CA THR A 434 -1.25 -11.64 27.80
C THR A 434 -2.63 -11.01 28.00
N SER A 435 -3.42 -10.89 26.92
CA SER A 435 -4.72 -10.20 26.90
C SER A 435 -4.64 -8.76 27.45
N GLN A 436 -3.56 -8.05 27.11
CA GLN A 436 -3.26 -6.72 27.64
C GLN A 436 -3.01 -5.74 26.50
N TYR A 437 -3.48 -4.50 26.67
CA TYR A 437 -3.10 -3.39 25.79
C TYR A 437 -1.71 -2.91 26.18
N GLU A 438 -0.82 -2.79 25.20
CA GLU A 438 0.55 -2.32 25.38
C GLU A 438 0.93 -1.37 24.25
N ILE A 439 1.83 -0.43 24.50
CA ILE A 439 2.43 0.35 23.43
C ILE A 439 3.69 -0.34 22.90
N ARG A 440 3.96 -0.15 21.61
CA ARG A 440 5.27 -0.38 21.02
C ARG A 440 5.98 0.95 20.87
N LEU A 441 7.14 1.07 21.51
CA LEU A 441 7.99 2.25 21.36
C LEU A 441 8.68 2.21 19.99
N ILE A 442 8.49 3.27 19.22
CA ILE A 442 9.05 3.43 17.87
C ILE A 442 10.26 4.36 17.91
N HIS A 443 10.13 5.50 18.61
CA HIS A 443 11.20 6.49 18.68
C HIS A 443 11.16 7.27 19.99
N LEU A 444 12.34 7.68 20.47
CA LEU A 444 12.52 8.62 21.58
C LEU A 444 13.09 9.92 21.05
N LEU A 445 12.59 11.04 21.54
CA LEU A 445 12.89 12.37 21.01
C LEU A 445 13.17 13.34 22.17
N PRO A 446 14.25 14.14 22.12
CA PRO A 446 14.52 15.13 23.16
C PRO A 446 13.33 16.04 23.44
N LEU A 447 13.21 16.57 24.66
CA LEU A 447 12.15 17.54 24.99
C LEU A 447 12.23 18.80 24.11
N SER A 448 13.43 19.17 23.68
CA SER A 448 13.72 20.28 22.79
C SER A 448 13.44 20.02 21.31
N THR A 449 12.95 18.82 20.95
CA THR A 449 12.69 18.45 19.56
C THR A 449 11.86 19.54 18.88
N PRO A 450 12.40 20.25 17.88
CA PRO A 450 11.64 21.22 17.14
C PRO A 450 10.55 20.46 16.40
N VAL A 451 9.31 20.66 16.83
CA VAL A 451 8.17 20.30 16.00
C VAL A 451 8.28 21.24 14.80
N ALA A 452 8.71 20.71 13.66
CA ALA A 452 8.51 21.39 12.40
C ALA A 452 7.00 21.36 12.18
N SER A 453 6.29 22.28 12.83
CA SER A 453 5.15 22.87 12.18
C SER A 453 5.75 23.36 10.86
N SER A 454 5.48 22.65 9.76
CA SER A 454 5.37 23.36 8.49
C SER A 454 4.54 24.57 8.87
N SER A 455 5.14 25.77 8.86
CA SER A 455 4.51 27.03 9.28
C SER A 455 3.02 26.88 9.05
N ALA A 456 2.25 26.58 10.11
CA ALA A 456 0.91 26.05 9.88
C ALA A 456 0.25 27.12 9.02
N PRO A 457 -0.14 26.86 7.76
CA PRO A 457 -0.93 27.85 7.05
C PRO A 457 -2.06 28.14 8.02
N THR A 458 -2.18 29.38 8.47
CA THR A 458 -3.06 29.71 9.59
C THR A 458 -4.44 29.15 9.26
N SER A 459 -4.76 28.03 9.92
CA SER A 459 -5.86 27.19 9.45
C SER A 459 -7.14 28.00 9.62
N PRO A 460 -8.06 27.96 8.65
CA PRO A 460 -9.33 28.64 8.81
C PRO A 460 -10.01 28.21 10.10
N ILE A 461 -10.60 29.18 10.79
CA ILE A 461 -11.38 28.89 11.99
C ILE A 461 -12.73 28.35 11.53
N PHE A 462 -12.97 27.05 11.72
CA PHE A 462 -14.26 26.45 11.37
C PHE A 462 -15.31 26.69 12.46
N VAL A 463 -16.47 27.20 12.05
CA VAL A 463 -17.65 27.39 12.90
C VAL A 463 -18.75 26.47 12.41
N ASP A 464 -19.28 25.64 13.31
CA ASP A 464 -20.39 24.75 13.03
C ASP A 464 -21.72 25.46 13.26
N ILE A 465 -22.43 25.79 12.18
CA ILE A 465 -23.78 26.35 12.22
C ILE A 465 -24.80 25.38 11.62
N ARG A 466 -24.49 24.08 11.58
CA ARG A 466 -25.45 23.05 11.14
C ARG A 466 -26.61 22.96 12.13
N PRO A 467 -27.87 22.85 11.66
CA PRO A 467 -29.05 22.84 12.53
C PRO A 467 -29.15 21.65 13.50
N HIS A 468 -28.31 20.63 13.34
CA HIS A 468 -28.25 19.43 14.18
C HIS A 468 -26.83 19.13 14.69
N ALA A 469 -25.96 20.14 14.79
CA ALA A 469 -24.59 19.95 15.26
C ALA A 469 -24.56 19.26 16.64
N PRO A 470 -23.73 18.22 16.85
CA PRO A 470 -23.49 17.70 18.19
C PRO A 470 -22.94 18.85 19.04
N THR A 471 -23.59 19.15 20.16
CA THR A 471 -23.21 20.24 21.07
C THR A 471 -21.75 20.09 21.46
N SER A 472 -20.88 20.92 20.88
CA SER A 472 -19.45 20.93 21.18
C SER A 472 -19.15 22.02 22.21
N PRO A 473 -18.34 21.76 23.25
CA PRO A 473 -18.07 22.69 24.35
C PRO A 473 -17.24 23.94 23.97
N LEU A 474 -16.84 24.09 22.71
CA LEU A 474 -16.03 25.20 22.20
C LEU A 474 -16.85 26.41 21.69
N SER A 475 -18.18 26.41 21.84
CA SER A 475 -19.06 27.48 21.34
C SER A 475 -19.06 28.78 22.17
N SER A 476 -18.07 29.01 23.04
CA SER A 476 -18.06 30.14 23.98
C SER A 476 -17.04 31.25 23.66
N SER A 477 -16.39 31.23 22.49
CA SER A 477 -15.58 32.37 22.03
C SER A 477 -16.42 33.40 21.27
N PRO A 478 -16.14 34.72 21.42
CA PRO A 478 -16.99 35.77 20.88
C PRO A 478 -17.07 35.68 19.35
N ILE A 479 -18.30 35.64 18.85
CA ILE A 479 -18.64 35.56 17.43
C ILE A 479 -18.08 36.80 16.72
N ALA A 480 -16.96 36.66 16.00
CA ALA A 480 -16.57 37.60 14.96
C ALA A 480 -17.72 37.73 13.94
N PRO A 481 -17.91 38.88 13.27
CA PRO A 481 -19.05 39.07 12.37
C PRO A 481 -19.06 38.02 11.24
N LEU A 482 -19.92 37.01 11.36
CA LEU A 482 -20.16 35.92 10.40
C LEU A 482 -20.73 36.42 9.05
N SER A 483 -21.04 37.71 8.93
CA SER A 483 -21.70 38.31 7.76
C SER A 483 -20.88 38.25 6.47
N HIS A 484 -19.57 37.97 6.55
CA HIS A 484 -18.68 37.85 5.39
C HIS A 484 -17.85 36.55 5.37
N ALA A 485 -18.16 35.58 6.23
CA ALA A 485 -17.45 34.31 6.26
C ALA A 485 -17.85 33.41 5.07
N PRO A 486 -16.90 32.80 4.34
CA PRO A 486 -17.20 31.76 3.37
C PRO A 486 -18.05 30.66 4.03
N THR A 487 -19.24 30.42 3.48
CA THR A 487 -20.23 29.53 4.08
C THR A 487 -20.49 28.32 3.19
N LEU A 488 -20.20 27.12 3.71
CA LEU A 488 -20.50 25.86 3.04
C LEU A 488 -21.95 25.45 3.32
N GLN A 489 -22.84 25.77 2.38
CA GLN A 489 -24.28 25.47 2.47
C GLN A 489 -24.68 24.12 1.89
N ARG A 490 -23.80 23.49 1.09
CA ARG A 490 -24.04 22.18 0.49
C ARG A 490 -23.25 21.11 1.23
N CYS A 491 -23.91 20.01 1.58
CA CYS A 491 -23.24 18.87 2.20
C CYS A 491 -22.28 18.22 1.20
N PRO A 492 -20.97 18.12 1.52
CA PRO A 492 -20.00 17.47 0.67
C PRO A 492 -20.36 16.02 0.39
N ARG A 493 -20.03 15.55 -0.80
CA ARG A 493 -20.20 14.15 -1.19
C ARG A 493 -18.95 13.33 -0.91
N ASN A 494 -17.79 13.96 -0.87
CA ASN A 494 -16.52 13.31 -0.59
C ASN A 494 -15.54 14.35 -0.01
N TRP A 495 -14.40 13.87 0.48
CA TRP A 495 -13.37 14.73 1.07
C TRP A 495 -12.76 15.70 0.06
N GLN A 496 -12.64 15.30 -1.22
CA GLN A 496 -12.10 16.17 -2.28
C GLN A 496 -12.99 17.41 -2.50
N GLU A 497 -14.31 17.26 -2.51
CA GLU A 497 -15.23 18.41 -2.66
C GLU A 497 -15.09 19.39 -1.49
N LEU A 498 -14.83 18.89 -0.29
CA LEU A 498 -14.56 19.72 0.88
C LEU A 498 -13.18 20.39 0.79
N GLU A 499 -12.13 19.65 0.43
CA GLU A 499 -10.77 20.16 0.19
C GLU A 499 -10.76 21.25 -0.88
N ASP A 500 -11.31 20.96 -2.05
CA ASP A 500 -11.39 21.90 -3.17
C ASP A 500 -12.15 23.17 -2.76
N TRP A 501 -13.26 23.01 -2.04
CA TRP A 501 -14.02 24.16 -1.56
C TRP A 501 -13.24 24.99 -0.54
N VAL A 502 -12.60 24.35 0.45
CA VAL A 502 -11.76 25.05 1.45
C VAL A 502 -10.62 25.77 0.74
N ASN A 503 -9.91 25.10 -0.15
CA ASN A 503 -8.77 25.65 -0.89
C ASN A 503 -9.16 26.81 -1.82
N GLN A 504 -10.37 26.77 -2.41
CA GLN A 504 -10.88 27.85 -3.26
C GLN A 504 -11.46 29.01 -2.46
N SER A 505 -11.99 28.76 -1.27
CA SER A 505 -12.80 29.72 -0.51
C SER A 505 -12.03 30.43 0.60
N VAL A 506 -10.85 29.94 0.99
CA VAL A 506 -10.13 30.39 2.18
C VAL A 506 -8.77 30.97 1.83
N SER A 507 -8.52 32.20 2.29
CA SER A 507 -7.16 32.68 2.56
C SER A 507 -6.77 32.41 4.02
N ASN A 508 -5.48 32.25 4.29
CA ASN A 508 -4.90 32.20 5.65
C ASN A 508 -5.63 33.15 6.63
N ASP A 509 -5.96 32.67 7.84
CA ASP A 509 -6.64 33.40 8.94
C ASP A 509 -8.15 33.72 8.79
N GLN A 510 -8.88 33.21 7.79
CA GLN A 510 -10.32 33.44 7.67
C GLN A 510 -11.20 32.45 8.47
N THR A 511 -12.30 32.95 9.04
CA THR A 511 -13.36 32.11 9.63
C THR A 511 -14.24 31.50 8.53
N VAL A 512 -14.51 30.21 8.63
CA VAL A 512 -15.30 29.41 7.70
C VAL A 512 -16.54 28.88 8.41
N ALA A 513 -17.73 29.05 7.81
CA ALA A 513 -18.97 28.57 8.39
C ALA A 513 -19.47 27.30 7.68
N ILE A 514 -19.79 26.26 8.45
CA ILE A 514 -20.40 25.03 7.94
C ILE A 514 -21.90 25.06 8.25
N ALA A 515 -22.74 25.11 7.20
CA ALA A 515 -24.16 25.45 7.34
C ALA A 515 -25.13 24.52 6.62
N PHE A 516 -24.65 23.43 6.03
CA PHE A 516 -25.54 22.49 5.34
C PHE A 516 -26.46 21.75 6.31
N ALA A 517 -27.71 21.54 5.88
CA ALA A 517 -28.68 20.74 6.62
C ALA A 517 -28.40 19.23 6.46
N LEU A 518 -29.03 18.41 7.32
CA LEU A 518 -29.02 16.95 7.17
C LEU A 518 -29.64 16.59 5.81
N PRO A 519 -28.90 15.92 4.91
CA PRO A 519 -29.44 15.50 3.62
C PRO A 519 -30.60 14.53 3.81
N THR A 520 -31.72 14.78 3.15
CA THR A 520 -32.84 13.81 3.09
C THR A 520 -32.59 12.89 1.89
N PRO A 521 -32.16 11.63 2.11
CA PRO A 521 -31.89 10.72 1.00
C PRO A 521 -33.17 10.42 0.23
N SER A 522 -33.11 10.52 -1.10
CA SER A 522 -34.20 10.09 -1.97
C SER A 522 -33.95 8.65 -2.42
N PRO A 523 -34.95 7.75 -2.41
CA PRO A 523 -34.76 6.39 -2.89
C PRO A 523 -34.12 6.38 -4.29
N PRO A 524 -33.03 5.63 -4.51
CA PRO A 524 -32.31 5.60 -5.79
C PRO A 524 -33.22 5.33 -7.00
N GLU A 525 -34.26 4.52 -6.82
CA GLU A 525 -35.25 4.19 -7.85
C GLU A 525 -36.11 5.39 -8.24
N THR A 526 -36.32 6.34 -7.33
CA THR A 526 -37.02 7.60 -7.62
C THR A 526 -36.15 8.50 -8.49
N ILE A 527 -34.86 8.61 -8.16
CA ILE A 527 -33.89 9.39 -8.95
C ILE A 527 -33.74 8.77 -10.35
N TRP A 528 -33.69 7.43 -10.45
CA TRP A 528 -33.70 6.73 -11.73
C TRP A 528 -34.94 7.07 -12.58
N ARG A 529 -36.13 7.03 -11.97
CA ARG A 529 -37.38 7.42 -12.65
C ARG A 529 -37.34 8.86 -13.13
N HIS A 530 -36.79 9.78 -12.35
CA HIS A 530 -36.62 11.19 -12.74
C HIS A 530 -35.65 11.34 -13.92
N LEU A 531 -34.51 10.64 -13.89
CA LEU A 531 -33.53 10.63 -14.97
C LEU A 531 -34.16 10.12 -16.28
N VAL A 532 -34.86 8.99 -16.23
CA VAL A 532 -35.59 8.44 -17.39
C VAL A 532 -36.67 9.41 -17.88
N GLY A 533 -37.41 10.06 -16.97
CA GLY A 533 -38.40 11.07 -17.32
C GLY A 533 -37.79 12.27 -18.07
N ARG A 534 -36.63 12.76 -17.61
CA ARG A 534 -35.88 13.83 -18.29
C ARG A 534 -35.34 13.38 -19.64
N ALA A 535 -34.79 12.17 -19.73
CA ALA A 535 -34.32 11.60 -20.99
C ALA A 535 -35.44 11.52 -22.04
N LYS A 536 -36.64 11.07 -21.64
CA LYS A 536 -37.84 11.05 -22.51
C LYS A 536 -38.24 12.46 -22.97
N TYR A 537 -38.22 13.44 -22.07
CA TYR A 537 -38.54 14.82 -22.40
C TYR A 537 -37.56 15.39 -23.44
N LEU A 538 -36.25 15.31 -23.16
CA LEU A 538 -35.19 15.82 -24.03
C LEU A 538 -35.22 15.14 -25.40
N SER A 539 -35.42 13.83 -25.44
CA SER A 539 -35.56 13.08 -26.69
C SER A 539 -36.78 13.49 -27.51
N ARG A 540 -37.88 13.92 -26.87
CA ARG A 540 -39.11 14.32 -27.56
C ARG A 540 -39.04 15.76 -28.05
N THR A 541 -38.42 16.66 -27.28
CA THR A 541 -38.33 18.08 -27.62
C THR A 541 -37.11 18.42 -28.47
N GLY A 542 -36.11 17.53 -28.54
CA GLY A 542 -34.84 17.78 -29.23
C GLY A 542 -33.95 18.79 -28.52
N GLN A 543 -34.32 19.22 -27.31
CA GLN A 543 -33.54 20.16 -26.51
C GLN A 543 -32.30 19.50 -25.92
N THR A 544 -31.27 20.32 -25.70
CA THR A 544 -30.04 19.94 -25.00
C THR A 544 -30.08 20.41 -23.56
N ILE A 545 -29.33 19.75 -22.68
CA ILE A 545 -29.17 20.17 -21.28
C ILE A 545 -27.69 20.12 -20.90
N GLU A 546 -27.24 21.10 -20.14
CA GLU A 546 -25.91 21.03 -19.53
C GLU A 546 -25.87 19.92 -18.49
N ARG A 547 -24.77 19.17 -18.48
CA ARG A 547 -24.54 18.04 -17.59
C ARG A 547 -24.65 18.45 -16.11
N GLU A 548 -24.07 19.58 -15.74
CA GLU A 548 -24.13 20.13 -14.38
C GLU A 548 -25.57 20.50 -13.98
N THR A 549 -26.33 21.09 -14.91
CA THR A 549 -27.74 21.41 -14.68
C THR A 549 -28.57 20.15 -14.46
N LEU A 550 -28.33 19.08 -15.24
CA LEU A 550 -28.99 17.80 -15.03
C LEU A 550 -28.63 17.17 -13.67
N ALA A 551 -27.34 17.20 -13.29
CA ALA A 551 -26.88 16.73 -11.99
C ALA A 551 -27.57 17.46 -10.84
N LYS A 552 -27.69 18.79 -10.95
CA LYS A 552 -28.36 19.65 -9.96
C LYS A 552 -29.85 19.36 -9.82
N ILE A 553 -30.56 19.14 -10.95
CA ILE A 553 -31.97 18.75 -10.95
C ILE A 553 -32.19 17.40 -10.26
N LEU A 554 -31.27 16.46 -10.45
CA LEU A 554 -31.33 15.13 -9.86
C LEU A 554 -30.80 15.06 -8.43
N GLY A 555 -30.07 16.09 -7.98
CA GLY A 555 -29.44 16.13 -6.66
C GLY A 555 -28.20 15.23 -6.53
N ILE A 556 -27.67 14.69 -7.63
CA ILE A 556 -26.57 13.69 -7.63
C ILE A 556 -25.24 14.28 -8.13
N GLY A 557 -24.12 13.62 -7.82
CA GLY A 557 -22.80 13.96 -8.30
C GLY A 557 -22.50 13.44 -9.71
N ASP A 558 -21.29 13.73 -10.16
CA ASP A 558 -20.87 13.39 -11.53
C ASP A 558 -20.74 11.88 -11.76
N ARG A 559 -20.23 11.13 -10.77
CA ARG A 559 -20.07 9.67 -10.86
C ARG A 559 -21.42 8.95 -11.01
N PRO A 560 -22.43 9.15 -10.13
CA PRO A 560 -23.75 8.57 -10.36
C PRO A 560 -24.37 9.05 -11.66
N LEU A 561 -24.20 10.33 -12.05
CA LEU A 561 -24.73 10.80 -13.32
C LEU A 561 -24.12 10.05 -14.51
N THR A 562 -22.78 9.87 -14.56
CA THR A 562 -22.10 9.09 -15.61
C THR A 562 -22.70 7.70 -15.75
N LEU A 563 -22.84 6.98 -14.63
CA LEU A 563 -23.41 5.63 -14.62
C LEU A 563 -24.88 5.63 -15.05
N GLY A 564 -25.64 6.66 -14.67
CA GLY A 564 -27.02 6.85 -15.09
C GLY A 564 -27.14 7.08 -16.60
N LEU A 565 -26.27 7.89 -17.19
CA LEU A 565 -26.24 8.13 -18.64
C LEU A 565 -25.86 6.85 -19.40
N VAL A 566 -24.88 6.08 -18.90
CA VAL A 566 -24.55 4.75 -19.44
C VAL A 566 -25.77 3.83 -19.35
N ALA A 567 -26.44 3.76 -18.21
CA ALA A 567 -27.65 2.96 -18.03
C ALA A 567 -28.78 3.39 -19.00
N LEU A 568 -28.96 4.69 -19.28
CA LEU A 568 -29.91 5.16 -20.29
C LEU A 568 -29.60 4.58 -21.68
N THR A 569 -28.33 4.44 -22.04
CA THR A 569 -27.97 3.84 -23.34
C THR A 569 -28.40 2.38 -23.46
N THR A 570 -28.35 1.63 -22.36
CA THR A 570 -28.77 0.22 -22.32
C THR A 570 -30.28 0.03 -22.44
N VAL A 571 -31.08 1.05 -22.11
CA VAL A 571 -32.56 1.01 -22.17
C VAL A 571 -33.14 1.72 -23.39
N GLY A 572 -32.31 2.01 -24.40
CA GLY A 572 -32.76 2.47 -25.72
C GLY A 572 -32.65 3.98 -25.97
N PHE A 573 -31.85 4.71 -25.20
CA PHE A 573 -31.47 6.10 -25.54
C PHE A 573 -30.08 6.15 -26.20
N MET A 574 -29.82 7.19 -26.97
CA MET A 574 -28.48 7.55 -27.43
C MET A 574 -28.06 8.84 -26.72
N VAL A 575 -26.99 8.77 -25.94
CA VAL A 575 -26.42 9.89 -25.20
C VAL A 575 -24.91 9.81 -25.32
N ASP A 576 -24.27 10.93 -25.67
CA ASP A 576 -22.82 11.05 -25.55
C ASP A 576 -22.46 11.38 -24.10
N THR A 577 -21.84 10.43 -23.41
CA THR A 577 -21.53 10.50 -21.98
C THR A 577 -20.35 11.41 -21.66
N GLN A 578 -19.56 11.82 -22.65
CA GLN A 578 -18.33 12.59 -22.47
C GLN A 578 -18.51 14.10 -22.71
N THR A 579 -19.68 14.51 -23.18
CA THR A 579 -19.97 15.91 -23.50
C THR A 579 -20.49 16.69 -22.30
N THR A 580 -20.16 17.98 -22.24
CA THR A 580 -20.69 18.93 -21.25
C THR A 580 -22.15 19.29 -21.52
N VAL A 581 -22.54 19.30 -22.80
CA VAL A 581 -23.90 19.56 -23.26
C VAL A 581 -24.50 18.27 -23.80
N LEU A 582 -25.44 17.71 -23.05
CA LEU A 582 -26.05 16.42 -23.33
C LEU A 582 -27.17 16.58 -24.35
N LYS A 583 -27.10 15.78 -25.42
CA LYS A 583 -28.20 15.55 -26.36
C LYS A 583 -28.67 14.11 -26.22
N VAL A 584 -29.96 13.94 -25.94
CA VAL A 584 -30.59 12.63 -25.77
C VAL A 584 -31.47 12.35 -26.98
N LEU A 585 -31.28 11.20 -27.62
CA LEU A 585 -32.12 10.74 -28.74
C LEU A 585 -32.71 9.36 -28.44
N SER A 586 -33.90 9.06 -28.96
CA SER A 586 -34.50 7.74 -28.89
C SER A 586 -33.84 6.83 -29.92
N SER A 587 -33.38 5.66 -29.52
CA SER A 587 -32.85 4.65 -30.44
C SER A 587 -34.00 3.81 -31.01
N PRO A 588 -34.05 3.53 -32.34
CA PRO A 588 -34.99 2.57 -32.87
C PRO A 588 -34.73 1.18 -32.26
N LYS A 589 -35.80 0.49 -31.85
CA LYS A 589 -35.80 -0.79 -31.09
C LYS A 589 -35.02 -1.96 -31.73
N THR A 590 -34.44 -1.80 -32.91
CA THR A 590 -33.93 -2.86 -33.78
C THR A 590 -32.41 -2.97 -33.89
N SER A 591 -31.62 -2.19 -33.15
CA SER A 591 -30.15 -2.30 -33.15
C SER A 591 -29.56 -2.51 -31.75
N MET A 592 -30.11 -3.45 -30.97
CA MET A 592 -29.39 -4.02 -29.83
C MET A 592 -28.64 -5.28 -30.26
N LEU A 593 -27.72 -5.14 -31.22
CA LEU A 593 -26.63 -6.11 -31.34
C LEU A 593 -25.81 -5.96 -30.06
N GLN A 594 -25.75 -7.01 -29.25
CA GLN A 594 -24.89 -7.11 -28.08
C GLN A 594 -23.45 -6.78 -28.50
N ARG A 595 -23.04 -5.53 -28.35
CA ARG A 595 -21.62 -5.17 -28.48
C ARG A 595 -20.92 -5.85 -27.30
N PRO A 596 -19.81 -6.56 -27.51
CA PRO A 596 -19.19 -7.44 -26.50
C PRO A 596 -18.64 -6.76 -25.23
N ASN A 597 -18.97 -5.49 -24.94
CA ASN A 597 -18.53 -4.74 -23.76
C ASN A 597 -19.60 -3.79 -23.19
N VAL A 598 -20.88 -3.93 -23.59
CA VAL A 598 -21.96 -3.09 -23.04
C VAL A 598 -22.66 -3.87 -21.92
N PRO A 599 -22.69 -3.35 -20.68
CA PRO A 599 -23.34 -4.03 -19.57
C PRO A 599 -24.83 -4.25 -19.86
N THR A 600 -25.38 -5.35 -19.32
CA THR A 600 -26.82 -5.59 -19.43
C THR A 600 -27.60 -4.43 -18.79
N PRO A 601 -28.85 -4.16 -19.22
CA PRO A 601 -29.64 -3.08 -18.63
C PRO A 601 -29.78 -3.20 -17.12
N LEU A 602 -29.97 -4.42 -16.61
CA LEU A 602 -30.08 -4.67 -15.18
C LEU A 602 -28.76 -4.34 -14.45
N THR A 603 -27.61 -4.76 -14.98
CA THR A 603 -26.29 -4.48 -14.42
C THR A 603 -25.99 -2.98 -14.39
N ALA A 604 -26.26 -2.27 -15.49
CA ALA A 604 -26.01 -0.84 -15.60
C ALA A 604 -26.91 -0.02 -14.64
N ILE A 605 -28.19 -0.36 -14.55
CA ILE A 605 -29.12 0.26 -13.60
C ILE A 605 -28.66 -0.02 -12.16
N LYS A 606 -28.29 -1.26 -11.83
CA LYS A 606 -27.80 -1.61 -10.50
C LYS A 606 -26.58 -0.77 -10.11
N ALA A 607 -25.60 -0.62 -11.01
CA ALA A 607 -24.43 0.22 -10.78
C ALA A 607 -24.80 1.68 -10.49
N PHE A 608 -25.76 2.25 -11.23
CA PHE A 608 -26.30 3.58 -10.96
C PHE A 608 -26.95 3.69 -9.57
N LEU A 609 -27.83 2.75 -9.21
CA LEU A 609 -28.52 2.76 -7.93
C LEU A 609 -27.53 2.63 -6.76
N THR A 610 -26.54 1.74 -6.87
CA THR A 610 -25.48 1.58 -5.87
C THR A 610 -24.64 2.83 -5.72
N ALA A 611 -24.28 3.51 -6.82
CA ALA A 611 -23.53 4.76 -6.76
C ALA A 611 -24.31 5.89 -6.05
N ILE A 612 -25.64 5.94 -6.21
CA ILE A 612 -26.48 6.88 -5.46
C ILE A 612 -26.47 6.53 -3.96
N GLN A 613 -26.62 5.25 -3.61
CA GLN A 613 -26.59 4.82 -2.22
C GLN A 613 -25.27 5.19 -1.55
N GLU A 614 -24.15 4.98 -2.25
CA GLU A 614 -22.81 5.35 -1.78
C GLU A 614 -22.68 6.85 -1.54
N GLU A 615 -23.12 7.69 -2.51
CA GLU A 615 -23.08 9.14 -2.37
C GLU A 615 -23.95 9.63 -1.20
N GLN A 616 -25.17 9.10 -1.07
CA GLN A 616 -26.08 9.46 0.03
C GLN A 616 -25.53 9.05 1.40
N PHE A 617 -24.88 7.88 1.47
CA PHE A 617 -24.19 7.42 2.67
C PHE A 617 -23.06 8.38 3.06
N GLN A 618 -22.24 8.82 2.10
CA GLN A 618 -21.16 9.78 2.35
C GLN A 618 -21.70 11.13 2.83
N GLN A 619 -22.77 11.64 2.21
CA GLN A 619 -23.40 12.89 2.65
C GLN A 619 -23.97 12.77 4.08
N GLN A 620 -24.57 11.64 4.43
CA GLN A 620 -25.00 11.38 5.82
C GLN A 620 -23.82 11.39 6.80
N TYR A 621 -22.68 10.83 6.42
CA TYR A 621 -21.45 10.89 7.21
C TYR A 621 -20.99 12.35 7.42
N PHE A 622 -20.87 13.15 6.36
CA PHE A 622 -20.48 14.56 6.47
C PHE A 622 -21.47 15.41 7.29
N ALA A 623 -22.74 15.04 7.29
CA ALA A 623 -23.76 15.69 8.11
C ALA A 623 -23.58 15.45 9.61
N GLN A 624 -22.98 14.33 10.00
CA GLN A 624 -22.87 13.90 11.40
C GLN A 624 -21.46 14.07 11.97
N VAL A 625 -20.44 14.13 11.12
CA VAL A 625 -19.05 14.19 11.56
C VAL A 625 -18.78 15.53 12.28
N PRO A 626 -18.04 15.53 13.41
CA PRO A 626 -17.74 16.76 14.15
C PRO A 626 -16.97 17.79 13.33
N VAL A 627 -17.22 19.07 13.56
CA VAL A 627 -16.48 20.17 12.90
C VAL A 627 -14.98 20.10 13.13
N THR A 628 -14.55 19.60 14.29
CA THR A 628 -13.13 19.40 14.62
C THR A 628 -12.45 18.41 13.67
N VAL A 629 -13.18 17.42 13.16
CA VAL A 629 -12.68 16.47 12.16
C VAL A 629 -12.71 17.09 10.77
N LEU A 630 -13.76 17.84 10.42
CA LEU A 630 -13.82 18.59 9.15
C LEU A 630 -12.71 19.63 9.06
N ALA A 631 -12.29 20.20 10.19
CA ALA A 631 -11.19 21.14 10.26
C ALA A 631 -9.81 20.51 10.01
N GLN A 632 -9.68 19.18 10.11
CA GLN A 632 -8.42 18.46 9.84
C GLN A 632 -8.05 18.41 8.35
N VAL A 633 -8.95 18.82 7.45
CA VAL A 633 -8.74 18.84 6.00
C VAL A 633 -7.51 19.65 5.58
N ASN A 634 -7.07 20.59 6.41
CA ASN A 634 -5.88 21.43 6.19
C ASN A 634 -4.74 21.19 7.19
N TYR A 635 -4.82 20.19 8.07
CA TYR A 635 -3.73 19.92 9.01
C TYR A 635 -2.64 19.06 8.34
N PRO A 636 -1.43 19.61 8.14
CA PRO A 636 -0.29 18.78 7.75
C PRO A 636 0.05 17.81 8.90
N TRP A 637 0.50 16.61 8.54
CA TRP A 637 1.08 15.65 9.48
C TRP A 637 2.14 16.34 10.37
N LEU A 638 2.14 16.06 11.68
CA LEU A 638 3.20 16.56 12.57
C LEU A 638 4.53 15.97 12.10
N THR A 639 5.38 16.82 11.51
CA THR A 639 6.72 16.42 11.06
C THR A 639 7.72 16.75 12.16
N LEU A 640 8.45 15.75 12.63
CA LEU A 640 9.42 15.85 13.71
C LEU A 640 10.82 15.64 13.11
N CYS A 641 11.75 16.53 13.46
CA CYS A 641 13.16 16.42 13.07
C CYS A 641 13.95 15.89 14.27
N ASP A 642 14.59 14.73 14.13
CA ASP A 642 15.50 14.20 15.14
C ASP A 642 16.94 14.68 14.88
N GLU A 643 17.41 15.68 15.62
CA GLU A 643 18.78 16.20 15.52
C GLU A 643 19.78 15.45 16.41
N SER A 644 19.33 14.51 17.24
CA SER A 644 20.12 13.96 18.36
C SER A 644 21.19 12.94 17.96
N ARG A 645 21.20 12.44 16.72
CA ARG A 645 22.26 11.53 16.23
C ARG A 645 23.55 12.23 15.78
N CYS A 646 23.62 13.57 15.85
CA CYS A 646 24.78 14.33 15.39
C CYS A 646 25.90 14.51 16.43
N SER A 647 25.68 14.21 17.72
CA SER A 647 26.65 14.58 18.76
C SER A 647 27.74 13.54 19.08
N ASP A 648 27.65 12.29 18.61
CA ASP A 648 28.55 11.22 19.08
C ASP A 648 29.67 10.80 18.10
N SER A 649 30.07 11.67 17.16
CA SER A 649 31.27 11.44 16.32
C SER A 649 32.30 12.58 16.34
N HIS A 650 32.20 13.47 17.33
CA HIS A 650 33.25 14.46 17.63
C HIS A 650 33.83 14.26 19.02
N ILE A 651 34.42 13.09 19.28
CA ILE A 651 35.42 12.94 20.34
C ILE A 651 36.54 12.01 19.84
N GLY A 652 37.70 12.62 19.57
CA GLY A 652 39.03 12.02 19.69
C GLY A 652 39.48 11.05 18.61
#